data_AF-A0A151ZG66-F1
#
_entry.id   AF-A0A151ZG66-F1
#
_cell.length_a   1.000
_cell.length_b   1.000
_cell.length_c   1.000
_cell.angle_alpha   90.00
_cell.angle_beta   90.00
_cell.angle_gamma   90.00
#
_symmetry.space_group_name_H-M   'P 1'
#
loop_
_entity.id
_entity.type
_entity.pdbx_description
1 polymer ?
#
loop_
_entity_poly.entity_id
_entity_poly.type
_entity_poly.pdbx_seq_one_letter_code
_entity_poly.pdbx_strand_id
1 'polypeptide(L)'
;MSKYQHKGDSEKVEIPQQSSDIYQPKDTQVIEQKLPQNYEEQSTSATGQDIVHDEVKKERMYEQLVQSSLGPTASPETVAKQYAYAKKEEAQQYLQSHSIDDFPQEIAEQLKLLSLTSYFSLNEMILLHREFTKYTNGQLVMTKDQFLEHMTPFNGNEVLAKSLMNAIDRNGDESIQFVEFIQAVSIMCRGTKLERLRFTFQICDFNGDSMVSREEVRKTIKTIAKIFSKIGFNKDDRFGDPVQVVNSVFSGGLSSHGSYIHYKDELNLPEFIERSSQEVDLSHCFGMFDYFFTIFLLPWEQIDVNESNILKGNITKIKTKTFLNLNIVHHRVFSLKDGFLIIYKQKKFKKEKKKPSRVIYLPGSTAKVVENLKKSKISKKYHSHFGFRLTAGNYSRFFLMESQEKAQQWVNAIRFHSRYGYRFQAFSKVREHIQSEWFINGAEYYGRLAQCLREAKYEIFIAGWWVWPYVCLERHADNEEKQLKSRLDKILTERAEQGVKIRILVWNETNIGVQLGSGHAKRWLESCHPNIEVIRHPKIYPLSWSHHQKSVVIDQRVAFIGGVDICFMRFETHRFQILDVSGKTFLGKDYGNLMTACTRTGDPHKDQLDRLTFPRMPWHDVHVKLEGLSARDAGHNFIQRWNHAVVETGSKADLLVPKYYENKEETHEYQSNKVKNLIGDFKRGIGHLSYGAEKSSHKNNRGIDNPKVRKMAQAQAKLYNSGQGFHIDQDPQTSEDISDTEDEKDDELDESTDLRIHNENQTTTTTTSSSSTPKERYHLFNNVSNDCCVQIVRSGCEWSIGCETEDSCYKAYLHFIRLSKHFIYIQNLFFISSCGAKIPKNRIALAILNRIRKAIKLNEDFTVSVLVSINPSGDINEAANRMVIAWTNKTMFDGPDSILGILSAEYPNVDLSKYIGFYSLRQWEISNGKIFTEQIYVHSKVLIVDDKVAVIGSCNINDRSMLGYRDSEMACVVQDQDFIPSTMGGKPVQVSKFAHTLRVNLWRLHLGLKDNDIPNIIDPVVAYKDYWLATANSNTKIYKEVFGDAIPENQSRYDIPQLKFIPATDEKTSQVNKLRGVLILYPRDMYNETNLLTQKVNVLSPEYYVDVSVFT
;
A
#
# COMPACT_ATOMS: atom_id res chain seq x y z
N MET A 1 10.41 -31.01 -20.57
CA MET A 1 9.89 -30.81 -21.93
C MET A 1 10.45 -31.90 -22.83
N SER A 2 9.61 -32.87 -23.20
CA SER A 2 9.84 -33.94 -24.19
C SER A 2 8.72 -34.95 -23.94
N LYS A 3 7.96 -35.31 -24.98
CA LYS A 3 6.67 -36.05 -24.99
C LYS A 3 5.42 -35.18 -24.98
N TYR A 4 5.14 -34.49 -26.09
CA TYR A 4 3.80 -34.34 -26.67
C TYR A 4 3.94 -33.87 -28.14
N GLN A 5 4.21 -34.81 -29.03
CA GLN A 5 4.03 -34.66 -30.48
C GLN A 5 3.33 -35.93 -30.96
N HIS A 6 2.06 -35.84 -31.35
CA HIS A 6 1.53 -36.47 -32.56
C HIS A 6 0.05 -36.12 -32.82
N LYS A 7 -0.18 -35.83 -34.11
CA LYS A 7 -1.38 -36.04 -34.95
C LYS A 7 -2.64 -35.24 -34.65
N GLY A 8 -2.86 -34.22 -35.50
CA GLY A 8 -4.18 -33.69 -35.82
C GLY A 8 -4.37 -33.77 -37.33
N ASP A 9 -5.32 -34.60 -37.75
CA ASP A 9 -5.73 -34.79 -39.13
C ASP A 9 -6.44 -33.55 -39.68
N SER A 10 -6.20 -33.29 -40.97
CA SER A 10 -6.77 -32.20 -41.75
C SER A 10 -8.22 -32.50 -42.14
N GLU A 11 -9.18 -31.68 -41.67
CA GLU A 11 -10.51 -31.59 -42.30
C GLU A 11 -10.61 -30.26 -43.08
N LYS A 12 -10.76 -30.41 -44.40
CA LYS A 12 -11.10 -29.34 -45.34
C LYS A 12 -12.54 -28.89 -45.08
N VAL A 13 -12.77 -27.59 -44.96
CA VAL A 13 -14.12 -27.00 -45.03
C VAL A 13 -14.17 -26.08 -46.24
N GLU A 14 -15.08 -26.41 -47.15
CA GLU A 14 -15.38 -25.71 -48.40
C GLU A 14 -16.02 -24.34 -48.13
N ILE A 15 -15.66 -23.37 -48.97
CA ILE A 15 -16.20 -22.01 -48.99
C ILE A 15 -17.37 -21.99 -49.99
N PRO A 16 -18.60 -21.60 -49.59
CA PRO A 16 -19.67 -21.34 -50.55
C PRO A 16 -19.50 -19.95 -51.16
N GLN A 17 -19.39 -19.91 -52.49
CA GLN A 17 -19.66 -18.73 -53.31
C GLN A 17 -21.18 -18.47 -53.36
N GLN A 18 -21.60 -17.20 -53.26
CA GLN A 18 -22.80 -16.64 -53.90
C GLN A 18 -22.76 -15.10 -53.70
N SER A 19 -22.45 -14.35 -54.75
CA SER A 19 -23.34 -13.84 -55.82
C SER A 19 -23.91 -12.47 -55.47
N SER A 20 -23.35 -11.47 -56.12
CA SER A 20 -23.81 -10.09 -56.24
C SER A 20 -25.18 -10.02 -56.89
N ASP A 21 -26.11 -9.28 -56.30
CA ASP A 21 -27.17 -8.63 -57.07
C ASP A 21 -27.53 -7.26 -56.50
N ILE A 22 -27.78 -6.40 -57.46
CA ILE A 22 -27.81 -4.94 -57.47
C ILE A 22 -29.20 -4.45 -57.06
N TYR A 23 -29.28 -3.37 -56.28
CA TYR A 23 -30.44 -2.47 -56.34
C TYR A 23 -30.05 -1.03 -56.00
N GLN A 24 -30.11 -0.15 -57.00
CA GLN A 24 -30.13 1.32 -56.83
C GLN A 24 -31.57 1.80 -56.61
N PRO A 25 -31.75 2.99 -56.02
CA PRO A 25 -32.55 3.98 -56.73
C PRO A 25 -32.02 5.43 -56.67
N LYS A 26 -31.81 5.97 -57.87
CA LYS A 26 -32.33 7.23 -58.46
C LYS A 26 -32.20 8.58 -57.73
N ASP A 27 -31.56 9.48 -58.47
CA ASP A 27 -31.57 10.94 -58.37
C ASP A 27 -32.97 11.58 -58.26
N THR A 28 -33.05 12.68 -57.51
CA THR A 28 -34.01 13.76 -57.80
C THR A 28 -33.38 15.11 -57.45
N GLN A 29 -33.43 16.02 -58.42
CA GLN A 29 -32.86 17.37 -58.42
C GLN A 29 -33.71 18.40 -57.66
N VAL A 30 -32.99 19.33 -57.00
CA VAL A 30 -33.15 20.80 -56.97
C VAL A 30 -34.47 21.40 -56.47
N ILE A 31 -34.38 22.37 -55.53
CA ILE A 31 -34.87 23.77 -55.66
C ILE A 31 -34.31 24.59 -54.47
N GLU A 32 -33.46 25.57 -54.78
CA GLU A 32 -33.12 26.69 -53.91
C GLU A 32 -34.27 27.70 -53.88
N GLN A 33 -34.67 28.16 -52.70
CA GLN A 33 -35.41 29.41 -52.53
C GLN A 33 -34.83 30.23 -51.37
N LYS A 34 -34.25 31.38 -51.75
CA LYS A 34 -33.97 32.54 -50.91
C LYS A 34 -35.27 33.12 -50.35
N LEU A 35 -35.21 33.70 -49.15
CA LEU A 35 -36.08 34.79 -48.65
C LEU A 35 -35.47 35.35 -47.32
N PRO A 36 -35.83 36.55 -46.83
CA PRO A 36 -34.97 37.73 -46.87
C PRO A 36 -34.67 38.39 -45.51
N GLN A 37 -33.83 39.41 -45.56
CA GLN A 37 -33.45 40.31 -44.47
C GLN A 37 -34.60 41.20 -43.94
N ASN A 38 -34.39 41.61 -42.67
CA ASN A 38 -34.92 42.74 -41.91
C ASN A 38 -36.25 42.56 -41.18
N TYR A 39 -36.18 42.55 -39.83
CA TYR A 39 -36.95 43.44 -38.95
C TYR A 39 -36.17 43.62 -37.64
N GLU A 40 -35.83 44.87 -37.31
CA GLU A 40 -35.43 45.31 -35.97
C GLU A 40 -36.70 45.47 -35.11
N GLU A 41 -36.66 45.02 -33.86
CA GLU A 41 -37.43 45.63 -32.78
C GLU A 41 -36.72 45.45 -31.44
N GLN A 42 -36.44 46.58 -30.78
CA GLN A 42 -35.88 46.67 -29.44
C GLN A 42 -36.96 46.33 -28.39
N SER A 43 -36.67 45.43 -27.46
CA SER A 43 -37.17 45.57 -26.09
C SER A 43 -36.26 44.89 -25.06
N THR A 44 -36.07 45.60 -23.97
CA THR A 44 -35.20 45.35 -22.83
C THR A 44 -35.67 44.18 -21.97
N SER A 45 -34.80 43.21 -21.71
CA SER A 45 -34.76 42.50 -20.41
C SER A 45 -33.35 41.96 -20.18
N ALA A 46 -32.73 42.38 -19.07
CA ALA A 46 -31.48 41.82 -18.60
C ALA A 46 -31.72 40.36 -18.24
N THR A 47 -31.19 39.44 -19.06
CA THR A 47 -31.26 37.99 -18.83
C THR A 47 -29.92 37.51 -18.29
N GLY A 48 -29.95 36.45 -17.47
CA GLY A 48 -28.84 35.94 -16.65
C GLY A 48 -27.55 35.49 -17.36
N GLN A 49 -27.33 35.87 -18.63
CA GLN A 49 -26.05 35.68 -19.34
C GLN A 49 -24.94 36.58 -18.78
N ASP A 50 -25.25 37.79 -18.32
CA ASP A 50 -24.22 38.71 -17.79
C ASP A 50 -23.62 38.24 -16.46
N ILE A 51 -24.37 37.51 -15.64
CA ILE A 51 -23.89 36.99 -14.35
C ILE A 51 -22.95 35.78 -14.53
N VAL A 52 -23.27 34.89 -15.47
CA VAL A 52 -22.43 33.70 -15.77
C VAL A 52 -21.12 34.13 -16.43
N HIS A 53 -21.16 35.13 -17.32
CA HIS A 53 -19.96 35.67 -17.95
C HIS A 53 -19.02 36.35 -16.94
N ASP A 54 -19.57 36.94 -15.87
CA ASP A 54 -18.82 37.59 -14.79
C ASP A 54 -18.24 36.58 -13.78
N GLU A 55 -18.93 35.46 -13.52
CA GLU A 55 -18.39 34.38 -12.67
C GLU A 55 -17.28 33.58 -13.36
N VAL A 56 -17.41 33.27 -14.66
CA VAL A 56 -16.35 32.62 -15.44
C VAL A 56 -15.13 33.56 -15.58
N LYS A 57 -15.37 34.87 -15.68
CA LYS A 57 -14.30 35.87 -15.57
C LYS A 57 -13.68 35.91 -14.18
N LYS A 58 -14.46 35.82 -13.10
CA LYS A 58 -13.95 35.74 -11.72
C LYS A 58 -13.13 34.48 -11.48
N GLU A 59 -13.51 33.33 -12.03
CA GLU A 59 -12.72 32.09 -11.96
C GLU A 59 -11.41 32.21 -12.74
N ARG A 60 -11.43 32.77 -13.95
CA ARG A 60 -10.19 33.08 -14.69
C ARG A 60 -9.33 34.10 -13.93
N MET A 61 -9.94 35.08 -13.28
CA MET A 61 -9.24 36.02 -12.39
C MET A 61 -8.69 35.29 -11.16
N TYR A 62 -9.40 34.31 -10.62
CA TYR A 62 -8.97 33.52 -9.47
C TYR A 62 -7.84 32.57 -9.86
N GLU A 63 -7.88 31.94 -11.04
CA GLU A 63 -6.77 31.18 -11.63
C GLU A 63 -5.55 32.07 -11.87
N GLN A 64 -5.75 33.29 -12.37
CA GLN A 64 -4.71 34.30 -12.52
C GLN A 64 -4.19 34.79 -11.17
N LEU A 65 -5.04 34.91 -10.14
CA LEU A 65 -4.69 35.29 -8.77
C LEU A 65 -3.90 34.17 -8.07
N VAL A 66 -4.31 32.91 -8.24
CA VAL A 66 -3.58 31.71 -7.78
C VAL A 66 -2.24 31.62 -8.51
N GLN A 67 -2.19 31.86 -9.82
CA GLN A 67 -0.92 31.99 -10.56
C GLN A 67 -0.05 33.16 -10.07
N SER A 68 -0.64 34.31 -9.78
CA SER A 68 0.09 35.50 -9.32
C SER A 68 0.63 35.35 -7.90
N SER A 69 -0.10 34.65 -7.03
CA SER A 69 0.29 34.39 -5.64
C SER A 69 1.30 33.25 -5.51
N LEU A 70 1.27 32.27 -6.42
CA LEU A 70 2.24 31.18 -6.50
C LEU A 70 3.55 31.56 -7.24
N GLY A 71 3.56 32.72 -7.90
CA GLY A 71 4.65 33.17 -8.76
C GLY A 71 4.69 32.46 -10.14
N PRO A 72 5.40 33.03 -11.13
CA PRO A 72 5.42 32.53 -12.51
C PRO A 72 6.08 31.14 -12.70
N THR A 73 6.63 30.57 -11.64
CA THR A 73 7.34 29.26 -11.65
C THR A 73 6.48 28.09 -11.16
N ALA A 74 5.23 28.34 -10.76
CA ALA A 74 4.32 27.29 -10.30
C ALA A 74 3.90 26.37 -11.44
N SER A 75 4.04 25.05 -11.24
CA SER A 75 3.58 24.10 -12.25
C SER A 75 2.05 24.19 -12.40
N PRO A 76 1.49 24.01 -13.61
CA PRO A 76 0.04 24.00 -13.80
C PRO A 76 -0.69 22.98 -12.91
N GLU A 77 -0.04 21.87 -12.57
CA GLU A 77 -0.56 20.89 -11.61
C GLU A 77 -0.61 21.43 -10.17
N THR A 78 0.35 22.29 -9.77
CA THR A 78 0.31 22.99 -8.46
C THR A 78 -0.86 23.97 -8.42
N VAL A 79 -1.08 24.70 -9.51
CA VAL A 79 -2.23 25.61 -9.67
C VAL A 79 -3.54 24.83 -9.60
N ALA A 80 -3.66 23.72 -10.34
CA ALA A 80 -4.84 22.85 -10.33
C ALA A 80 -5.12 22.24 -8.94
N LYS A 81 -4.08 21.88 -8.19
CA LYS A 81 -4.24 21.37 -6.81
C LYS A 81 -4.67 22.45 -5.83
N GLN A 82 -4.08 23.64 -5.88
CA GLN A 82 -4.53 24.73 -5.00
C GLN A 82 -5.93 25.21 -5.34
N TYR A 83 -6.27 25.23 -6.62
CA TYR A 83 -7.65 25.43 -7.08
C TYR A 83 -8.59 24.35 -6.54
N ALA A 84 -8.20 23.08 -6.59
CA ALA A 84 -8.98 21.98 -6.02
C ALA A 84 -9.19 22.11 -4.50
N TYR A 85 -8.17 22.57 -3.76
CA TYR A 85 -8.30 22.84 -2.32
C TYR A 85 -9.25 24.01 -2.04
N ALA A 86 -9.17 25.11 -2.79
CA ALA A 86 -10.09 26.25 -2.63
C ALA A 86 -11.56 25.85 -2.92
N LYS A 87 -11.77 25.02 -3.96
CA LYS A 87 -13.09 24.46 -4.31
C LYS A 87 -13.65 23.49 -3.26
N LYS A 88 -12.82 22.90 -2.39
CA LYS A 88 -13.27 21.98 -1.33
C LYS A 88 -14.15 22.69 -0.30
N GLU A 89 -13.71 23.85 0.20
CA GLU A 89 -14.45 24.62 1.22
C GLU A 89 -15.79 25.12 0.66
N GLU A 90 -15.78 25.64 -0.57
CA GLU A 90 -16.98 26.09 -1.25
C GLU A 90 -17.97 24.94 -1.49
N ALA A 91 -17.48 23.76 -1.90
CA ALA A 91 -18.29 22.57 -2.07
C ALA A 91 -18.88 22.07 -0.74
N GLN A 92 -18.13 22.15 0.36
CA GLN A 92 -18.64 21.80 1.69
C GLN A 92 -19.72 22.77 2.15
N GLN A 93 -19.53 24.08 1.97
CA GLN A 93 -20.55 25.09 2.28
C GLN A 93 -21.81 24.91 1.42
N TYR A 94 -21.64 24.58 0.14
CA TYR A 94 -22.76 24.29 -0.76
C TYR A 94 -23.56 23.08 -0.27
N LEU A 95 -22.88 21.97 0.09
CA LEU A 95 -23.55 20.76 0.59
C LEU A 95 -24.14 20.91 2.00
N GLN A 96 -23.69 21.88 2.78
CA GLN A 96 -24.33 22.23 4.06
C GLN A 96 -25.61 23.05 3.87
N SER A 97 -25.72 23.79 2.77
CA SER A 97 -26.85 24.69 2.47
C SER A 97 -27.85 24.12 1.46
N HIS A 98 -27.49 23.07 0.73
CA HIS A 98 -28.31 22.45 -0.30
C HIS A 98 -28.42 20.93 -0.08
N SER A 99 -29.64 20.47 0.16
CA SER A 99 -30.05 19.06 0.21
C SER A 99 -30.57 18.61 -1.15
N ILE A 100 -30.69 17.30 -1.33
CA ILE A 100 -31.37 16.71 -2.50
C ILE A 100 -32.84 17.13 -2.60
N ASP A 101 -33.46 17.51 -1.49
CA ASP A 101 -34.87 17.92 -1.42
C ASP A 101 -35.10 19.35 -1.97
N ASP A 102 -34.03 20.12 -2.18
CA ASP A 102 -34.11 21.46 -2.76
C ASP A 102 -34.21 21.46 -4.29
N PHE A 103 -34.03 20.30 -4.93
CA PHE A 103 -34.12 20.14 -6.38
C PHE A 103 -35.56 19.79 -6.82
N PRO A 104 -36.00 20.27 -8.02
CA PRO A 104 -37.26 19.82 -8.62
C PRO A 104 -37.33 18.29 -8.67
N GLN A 105 -38.53 17.73 -8.46
CA GLN A 105 -38.70 16.28 -8.28
C GLN A 105 -38.04 15.45 -9.39
N GLU A 106 -38.19 15.85 -10.65
CA GLU A 106 -37.59 15.16 -11.80
C GLU A 106 -36.05 15.16 -11.74
N ILE A 107 -35.44 16.29 -11.37
CA ILE A 107 -33.98 16.41 -11.21
C ILE A 107 -33.51 15.60 -9.99
N ALA A 108 -34.21 15.70 -8.87
CA ALA A 108 -33.89 14.95 -7.66
C ALA A 108 -33.93 13.42 -7.91
N GLU A 109 -34.94 12.95 -8.66
CA GLU A 109 -35.05 11.55 -9.09
C GLU A 109 -33.92 11.15 -10.05
N GLN A 110 -33.58 12.01 -11.01
CA GLN A 110 -32.46 11.79 -11.92
C GLN A 110 -31.11 11.71 -11.19
N LEU A 111 -30.83 12.62 -10.25
CA LEU A 111 -29.61 12.61 -9.43
C LEU A 111 -29.53 11.37 -8.53
N LYS A 112 -30.64 10.98 -7.89
CA LYS A 112 -30.73 9.71 -7.13
C LYS A 112 -30.44 8.52 -8.03
N LEU A 113 -31.02 8.45 -9.23
CA LEU A 113 -30.79 7.37 -10.19
C LEU A 113 -29.33 7.34 -10.68
N LEU A 114 -28.76 8.50 -11.00
CA LEU A 114 -27.37 8.64 -11.44
C LEU A 114 -26.38 8.26 -10.33
N SER A 115 -26.65 8.62 -9.07
CA SER A 115 -25.85 8.19 -7.92
C SER A 115 -25.83 6.67 -7.72
N LEU A 116 -26.88 5.99 -8.18
CA LEU A 116 -26.97 4.54 -8.17
C LEU A 116 -26.32 3.92 -9.43
N THR A 117 -26.48 4.53 -10.60
CA THR A 117 -26.05 3.93 -11.89
C THR A 117 -24.60 4.24 -12.29
N SER A 118 -23.96 5.17 -11.59
CA SER A 118 -22.57 5.60 -11.80
C SER A 118 -21.64 5.21 -10.65
N TYR A 119 -20.39 5.68 -10.70
CA TYR A 119 -19.42 5.59 -9.61
C TYR A 119 -19.46 6.79 -8.66
N PHE A 120 -20.46 7.68 -8.70
CA PHE A 120 -20.55 8.89 -7.84
C PHE A 120 -21.65 8.78 -6.78
N SER A 121 -21.41 9.37 -5.60
CA SER A 121 -22.38 9.46 -4.53
C SER A 121 -23.41 10.54 -4.79
N LEU A 122 -24.44 10.61 -3.95
CA LEU A 122 -25.46 11.64 -4.09
C LEU A 122 -24.87 13.05 -3.90
N ASN A 123 -23.96 13.23 -2.94
CA ASN A 123 -23.30 14.52 -2.73
C ASN A 123 -22.40 14.88 -3.92
N GLU A 124 -21.65 13.92 -4.45
CA GLU A 124 -20.85 14.12 -5.67
C GLU A 124 -21.74 14.46 -6.87
N MET A 125 -22.93 13.85 -6.98
CA MET A 125 -23.90 14.18 -8.04
C MET A 125 -24.43 15.60 -7.92
N ILE A 126 -24.73 16.06 -6.71
CA ILE A 126 -25.18 17.43 -6.45
C ILE A 126 -24.10 18.44 -6.89
N LEU A 127 -22.83 18.16 -6.57
CA LEU A 127 -21.71 19.02 -6.97
C LEU A 127 -21.43 18.95 -8.48
N LEU A 128 -21.47 17.77 -9.09
CA LEU A 128 -21.33 17.61 -10.54
C LEU A 128 -22.47 18.30 -11.30
N HIS A 129 -23.69 18.25 -10.77
CA HIS A 129 -24.82 18.98 -11.31
C HIS A 129 -24.55 20.48 -11.27
N ARG A 130 -24.14 21.01 -10.11
CA ARG A 130 -23.78 22.42 -9.93
C ARG A 130 -22.71 22.89 -10.92
N GLU A 131 -21.62 22.12 -11.06
CA GLU A 131 -20.56 22.50 -12.01
C GLU A 131 -21.03 22.36 -13.46
N PHE A 132 -21.80 21.32 -13.80
CA PHE A 132 -22.29 21.14 -15.16
C PHE A 132 -23.23 22.29 -15.56
N THR A 133 -24.18 22.65 -14.71
CA THR A 133 -25.14 23.72 -14.98
C THR A 133 -24.49 25.09 -15.08
N LYS A 134 -23.33 25.29 -14.42
CA LYS A 134 -22.53 26.51 -14.56
C LYS A 134 -22.03 26.73 -15.99
N TYR A 135 -21.62 25.66 -16.68
CA TYR A 135 -21.10 25.75 -18.06
C TYR A 135 -22.20 25.72 -19.14
N THR A 136 -23.45 25.48 -18.75
CA THR A 136 -24.58 25.30 -19.68
C THR A 136 -25.70 26.31 -19.42
N ASN A 137 -25.41 27.40 -18.69
CA ASN A 137 -26.39 28.43 -18.33
C ASN A 137 -27.65 27.86 -17.65
N GLY A 138 -27.47 26.90 -16.74
CA GLY A 138 -28.57 26.26 -16.01
C GLY A 138 -29.18 25.03 -16.69
N GLN A 139 -28.76 24.68 -17.91
CA GLN A 139 -29.36 23.59 -18.67
C GLN A 139 -28.69 22.23 -18.39
N LEU A 140 -29.43 21.13 -18.59
CA LEU A 140 -28.88 19.76 -18.47
C LEU A 140 -28.40 19.19 -19.81
N VAL A 141 -28.05 20.08 -20.74
CA VAL A 141 -27.47 19.77 -22.05
C VAL A 141 -26.32 20.74 -22.33
N MET A 142 -25.24 20.21 -22.90
CA MET A 142 -24.07 20.98 -23.31
C MET A 142 -23.91 20.87 -24.82
N THR A 143 -23.80 22.00 -25.51
CA THR A 143 -23.56 22.05 -26.96
C THR A 143 -22.10 21.78 -27.29
N LYS A 144 -21.81 21.46 -28.55
CA LYS A 144 -20.44 21.30 -29.05
C LYS A 144 -19.56 22.51 -28.77
N ASP A 145 -20.09 23.72 -29.00
CA ASP A 145 -19.33 24.96 -28.82
C ASP A 145 -19.03 25.22 -27.34
N GLN A 146 -20.01 24.98 -26.45
CA GLN A 146 -19.81 25.05 -25.00
C GLN A 146 -18.76 24.04 -24.51
N PHE A 147 -18.81 22.81 -25.05
CA PHE A 147 -17.80 21.79 -24.73
C PHE A 147 -16.40 22.22 -25.17
N LEU A 148 -16.25 22.74 -26.40
CA LEU A 148 -14.97 23.22 -26.93
C LEU A 148 -14.42 24.43 -26.17
N GLU A 149 -15.30 25.33 -25.73
CA GLU A 149 -14.95 26.54 -24.98
C GLU A 149 -14.44 26.20 -23.58
N HIS A 150 -15.13 25.31 -22.86
CA HIS A 150 -14.91 25.08 -21.43
C HIS A 150 -13.98 23.90 -21.13
N MET A 151 -13.87 22.90 -22.02
CA MET A 151 -12.98 21.75 -21.81
C MET A 151 -11.53 22.07 -22.27
N THR A 152 -10.89 23.01 -21.59
CA THR A 152 -9.42 23.13 -21.67
C THR A 152 -8.80 21.82 -21.18
N PRO A 153 -7.65 21.36 -21.71
CA PRO A 153 -6.81 21.95 -22.76
C PRO A 153 -7.19 21.53 -24.20
N PHE A 154 -8.36 20.92 -24.44
CA PHE A 154 -8.73 20.41 -25.77
C PHE A 154 -9.13 21.51 -26.76
N ASN A 155 -9.37 22.72 -26.24
CA ASN A 155 -9.64 23.91 -27.03
C ASN A 155 -8.53 24.15 -28.07
N GLY A 156 -8.89 24.27 -29.35
CA GLY A 156 -7.96 24.41 -30.48
C GLY A 156 -7.48 23.10 -31.13
N ASN A 157 -7.95 21.92 -30.69
CA ASN A 157 -7.75 20.65 -31.40
C ASN A 157 -9.08 20.00 -31.78
N GLU A 158 -9.67 20.48 -32.87
CA GLU A 158 -11.02 20.12 -33.30
C GLU A 158 -11.21 18.61 -33.50
N VAL A 159 -10.18 17.90 -33.98
CA VAL A 159 -10.23 16.45 -34.24
C VAL A 159 -10.37 15.65 -32.95
N LEU A 160 -9.52 15.92 -31.95
CA LEU A 160 -9.58 15.20 -30.68
C LEU A 160 -10.81 15.58 -29.86
N ALA A 161 -11.19 16.86 -29.87
CA ALA A 161 -12.36 17.31 -29.15
C ALA A 161 -13.67 16.72 -29.74
N LYS A 162 -13.78 16.63 -31.07
CA LYS A 162 -14.91 15.97 -31.73
C LYS A 162 -14.94 14.47 -31.41
N SER A 163 -13.80 13.80 -31.41
CA SER A 163 -13.73 12.37 -31.04
C SER A 163 -14.12 12.13 -29.58
N LEU A 164 -13.63 12.97 -28.64
CA LEU A 164 -14.03 12.89 -27.24
C LEU A 164 -15.52 13.15 -27.06
N MET A 165 -16.07 14.14 -27.76
CA MET A 165 -17.51 14.42 -27.76
C MET A 165 -18.31 13.23 -28.27
N ASN A 166 -17.94 12.65 -29.42
CA ASN A 166 -18.58 11.44 -29.96
C ASN A 166 -18.47 10.22 -29.02
N ALA A 167 -17.41 10.13 -28.22
CA ALA A 167 -17.28 9.07 -27.22
C ALA A 167 -18.21 9.28 -26.01
N ILE A 168 -18.58 10.53 -25.72
CA ILE A 168 -19.48 10.92 -24.63
C ILE A 168 -20.94 10.85 -25.07
N ASP A 169 -21.27 11.44 -26.23
CA ASP A 169 -22.59 11.42 -26.87
C ASP A 169 -22.92 10.00 -27.33
N ARG A 170 -23.82 9.33 -26.61
CA ARG A 170 -24.15 7.92 -26.88
C ARG A 170 -25.37 7.76 -27.75
N ASN A 171 -26.24 8.76 -27.74
CA ASN A 171 -27.49 8.74 -28.48
C ASN A 171 -27.32 9.32 -29.90
N GLY A 172 -26.20 10.00 -30.17
CA GLY A 172 -25.85 10.59 -31.46
C GLY A 172 -26.62 11.87 -31.77
N ASP A 173 -27.09 12.59 -30.76
CA ASP A 173 -27.88 13.82 -30.90
C ASP A 173 -27.02 15.08 -31.10
N GLU A 174 -25.70 14.92 -31.23
CA GLU A 174 -24.72 15.99 -31.40
C GLU A 174 -24.68 16.98 -30.21
N SER A 175 -25.16 16.54 -29.04
CA SER A 175 -25.07 17.25 -27.78
C SER A 175 -24.59 16.33 -26.67
N ILE A 176 -24.18 16.90 -25.53
CA ILE A 176 -23.82 16.11 -24.35
C ILE A 176 -24.89 16.36 -23.30
N GLN A 177 -25.75 15.36 -23.07
CA GLN A 177 -26.70 15.43 -21.97
C GLN A 177 -25.97 15.22 -20.64
N PHE A 178 -26.50 15.79 -19.55
CA PHE A 178 -25.92 15.63 -18.21
C PHE A 178 -25.73 14.14 -17.84
N VAL A 179 -26.68 13.29 -18.22
CA VAL A 179 -26.59 11.83 -18.00
C VAL A 179 -25.38 11.22 -18.73
N GLU A 180 -25.13 11.61 -19.97
CA GLU A 180 -24.02 11.12 -20.80
C GLU A 180 -22.67 11.62 -20.26
N PHE A 181 -22.62 12.91 -19.91
CA PHE A 181 -21.48 13.52 -19.24
C PHE A 181 -21.11 12.75 -17.97
N ILE A 182 -22.08 12.52 -17.09
CA ILE A 182 -21.87 11.79 -15.84
C ILE A 182 -21.39 10.36 -16.10
N GLN A 183 -21.94 9.67 -17.09
CA GLN A 183 -21.50 8.31 -17.43
C GLN A 183 -20.06 8.29 -17.95
N ALA A 184 -19.67 9.25 -18.78
CA ALA A 184 -18.31 9.37 -19.29
C ALA A 184 -17.33 9.74 -18.17
N VAL A 185 -17.61 10.78 -17.39
CA VAL A 185 -16.77 11.21 -16.25
C VAL A 185 -16.65 10.11 -15.21
N SER A 186 -17.73 9.35 -14.96
CA SER A 186 -17.73 8.17 -14.11
C SER A 186 -16.74 7.10 -14.59
N ILE A 187 -16.70 6.81 -15.90
CA ILE A 187 -15.74 5.85 -16.48
C ILE A 187 -14.31 6.40 -16.46
N MET A 188 -14.11 7.63 -16.95
CA MET A 188 -12.79 8.26 -17.01
C MET A 188 -12.15 8.30 -15.62
N CYS A 189 -12.91 8.73 -14.62
CA CYS A 189 -12.36 8.94 -13.29
C CYS A 189 -12.32 7.68 -12.43
N ARG A 190 -13.34 6.81 -12.46
CA ARG A 190 -13.49 5.67 -11.52
C ARG A 190 -13.84 4.32 -12.17
N GLY A 191 -13.90 4.29 -13.50
CA GLY A 191 -14.20 3.09 -14.27
C GLY A 191 -13.14 2.01 -14.11
N THR A 192 -13.57 0.75 -14.29
CA THR A 192 -12.66 -0.40 -14.36
C THR A 192 -11.67 -0.26 -15.52
N LYS A 193 -10.52 -0.94 -15.46
CA LYS A 193 -9.54 -0.99 -16.56
C LYS A 193 -10.20 -1.33 -17.90
N LEU A 194 -11.11 -2.30 -17.89
CA LEU A 194 -11.89 -2.69 -19.06
C LEU A 194 -12.78 -1.56 -19.61
N GLU A 195 -13.50 -0.84 -18.74
CA GLU A 195 -14.35 0.28 -19.16
C GLU A 195 -13.52 1.43 -19.72
N ARG A 196 -12.38 1.73 -19.09
CA ARG A 196 -11.44 2.75 -19.57
C ARG A 196 -10.82 2.36 -20.91
N LEU A 197 -10.42 1.10 -21.12
CA LEU A 197 -9.92 0.65 -22.43
C LEU A 197 -10.99 0.71 -23.52
N ARG A 198 -12.25 0.40 -23.18
CA ARG A 198 -13.39 0.57 -24.11
C ARG A 198 -13.60 2.03 -24.47
N PHE A 199 -13.51 2.92 -23.49
CA PHE A 199 -13.61 4.36 -23.72
C PHE A 199 -12.43 4.88 -24.55
N THR A 200 -11.19 4.44 -24.26
CA THR A 200 -10.01 4.74 -25.07
C THR A 200 -10.16 4.26 -26.51
N PHE A 201 -10.73 3.07 -26.73
CA PHE A 201 -11.04 2.58 -28.07
C PHE A 201 -11.96 3.54 -28.82
N GLN A 202 -13.04 4.01 -28.18
CA GLN A 202 -13.99 4.96 -28.77
C GLN A 202 -13.35 6.32 -29.09
N ILE A 203 -12.37 6.77 -28.29
CA ILE A 203 -11.60 7.99 -28.55
C ILE A 203 -10.59 7.79 -29.70
N CYS A 204 -10.12 6.57 -29.92
CA CYS A 204 -9.19 6.29 -31.01
C CYS A 204 -9.92 6.04 -32.34
N ASP A 205 -11.12 5.47 -32.32
CA ASP A 205 -11.95 5.18 -33.49
C ASP A 205 -12.53 6.49 -34.07
N PHE A 206 -11.80 7.14 -34.98
CA PHE A 206 -12.19 8.45 -35.51
C PHE A 206 -13.26 8.35 -36.60
N ASN A 207 -13.28 7.24 -37.33
CA ASN A 207 -14.16 7.01 -38.47
C ASN A 207 -15.44 6.25 -38.08
N GLY A 208 -15.54 5.75 -36.85
CA GLY A 208 -16.71 5.06 -36.31
C GLY A 208 -16.90 3.67 -36.90
N ASP A 209 -15.86 3.06 -37.49
CA ASP A 209 -15.96 1.77 -38.19
C ASP A 209 -15.90 0.57 -37.23
N SER A 210 -15.85 0.83 -35.91
CA SER A 210 -15.70 -0.19 -34.86
C SER A 210 -14.38 -0.96 -34.92
N MET A 211 -13.39 -0.38 -35.59
CA MET A 211 -12.00 -0.81 -35.64
C MET A 211 -11.10 0.38 -35.21
N VAL A 212 -9.86 0.09 -34.88
CA VAL A 212 -8.83 1.12 -34.71
C VAL A 212 -7.57 0.73 -35.43
N SER A 213 -7.17 1.58 -36.35
CA SER A 213 -5.92 1.47 -37.08
C SER A 213 -4.75 1.97 -36.24
N ARG A 214 -3.56 1.48 -36.60
CA ARG A 214 -2.28 1.93 -36.01
C ARG A 214 -2.10 3.45 -36.13
N GLU A 215 -2.56 4.03 -37.23
CA GLU A 215 -2.43 5.47 -37.51
C GLU A 215 -3.37 6.30 -36.63
N GLU A 216 -4.60 5.86 -36.44
CA GLU A 216 -5.56 6.53 -35.56
C GLU A 216 -5.05 6.56 -34.12
N VAL A 217 -4.63 5.41 -33.60
CA VAL A 217 -4.03 5.32 -32.26
C VAL A 217 -2.80 6.24 -32.20
N ARG A 218 -1.89 6.21 -33.18
CA ARG A 218 -0.72 7.10 -33.21
C ARG A 218 -1.09 8.59 -33.20
N LYS A 219 -2.12 8.99 -33.94
CA LYS A 219 -2.57 10.38 -34.03
C LYS A 219 -3.19 10.85 -32.71
N THR A 220 -4.05 10.03 -32.10
CA THR A 220 -4.64 10.29 -30.79
C THR A 220 -3.56 10.45 -29.73
N ILE A 221 -2.63 9.49 -29.64
CA ILE A 221 -1.55 9.50 -28.65
C ILE A 221 -0.67 10.74 -28.80
N LYS A 222 -0.19 11.05 -30.02
CA LYS A 222 0.66 12.24 -30.23
C LYS A 222 -0.07 13.53 -29.88
N THR A 223 -1.37 13.60 -30.16
CA THR A 223 -2.18 14.79 -29.90
C THR A 223 -2.39 14.99 -28.41
N ILE A 224 -2.84 13.96 -27.70
CA ILE A 224 -2.98 13.97 -26.23
C ILE A 224 -1.64 14.29 -25.58
N ALA A 225 -0.56 13.60 -25.96
CA ALA A 225 0.78 13.87 -25.44
C ALA A 225 1.19 15.34 -25.64
N LYS A 226 0.97 15.92 -26.83
CA LYS A 226 1.26 17.33 -27.11
C LYS A 226 0.44 18.29 -26.27
N ILE A 227 -0.85 18.02 -26.09
CA ILE A 227 -1.77 18.87 -25.32
C ILE A 227 -1.38 18.86 -23.84
N PHE A 228 -1.33 17.68 -23.24
CA PHE A 228 -0.96 17.52 -21.83
C PHE A 228 0.49 17.90 -21.57
N SER A 229 1.32 17.96 -22.62
CA SER A 229 2.68 18.48 -22.49
C SER A 229 2.80 19.94 -22.14
N LYS A 230 1.90 20.75 -22.69
CA LYS A 230 1.90 22.20 -22.50
C LYS A 230 1.34 22.60 -21.15
N ILE A 231 0.39 21.81 -20.62
CA ILE A 231 -0.28 22.10 -19.35
C ILE A 231 0.33 21.35 -18.16
N GLY A 232 1.58 20.90 -18.24
CA GLY A 232 2.31 20.36 -17.08
C GLY A 232 1.86 18.99 -16.57
N PHE A 233 0.83 18.36 -17.15
CA PHE A 233 0.44 16.95 -16.95
C PHE A 233 1.37 15.99 -17.73
N ASN A 234 2.59 16.45 -17.98
CA ASN A 234 3.42 15.94 -19.04
C ASN A 234 4.22 14.71 -18.59
N LYS A 235 4.04 13.63 -19.36
CA LYS A 235 4.70 12.32 -19.25
C LYS A 235 4.41 11.59 -17.95
N ASP A 236 3.34 10.81 -18.00
CA ASP A 236 3.44 9.50 -17.39
C ASP A 236 4.54 8.68 -18.10
N ASP A 237 5.78 8.76 -17.61
CA ASP A 237 6.93 8.02 -18.17
C ASP A 237 6.76 6.49 -18.09
N ARG A 238 5.60 5.98 -17.59
CA ARG A 238 5.18 4.59 -17.78
C ARG A 238 5.11 4.20 -19.26
N PHE A 239 4.88 5.16 -20.15
CA PHE A 239 4.55 4.89 -21.55
C PHE A 239 5.70 5.11 -22.55
N GLY A 240 6.85 5.63 -22.12
CA GLY A 240 7.97 5.89 -23.04
C GLY A 240 7.57 6.84 -24.18
N ASP A 241 8.20 6.68 -25.34
CA ASP A 241 7.86 7.45 -26.55
C ASP A 241 6.49 6.99 -27.11
N PRO A 242 5.53 7.90 -27.40
CA PRO A 242 4.28 7.61 -28.10
C PRO A 242 4.38 6.61 -29.25
N VAL A 243 5.48 6.64 -30.02
CA VAL A 243 5.70 5.70 -31.12
C VAL A 243 5.95 4.28 -30.61
N GLN A 244 6.70 4.12 -29.52
CA GLN A 244 6.93 2.82 -28.88
C GLN A 244 5.64 2.21 -28.33
N VAL A 245 4.75 3.02 -27.78
CA VAL A 245 3.41 2.59 -27.32
C VAL A 245 2.57 2.01 -28.45
N VAL A 246 2.47 2.75 -29.55
CA VAL A 246 1.75 2.30 -30.74
C VAL A 246 2.39 1.00 -31.23
N ASN A 247 3.71 0.95 -31.28
CA ASN A 247 4.41 -0.25 -31.73
C ASN A 247 4.11 -1.44 -30.82
N SER A 248 4.08 -1.29 -29.50
CA SER A 248 3.78 -2.40 -28.58
C SER A 248 2.36 -2.94 -28.77
N VAL A 249 1.36 -2.07 -29.00
CA VAL A 249 -0.04 -2.49 -29.15
C VAL A 249 -0.28 -3.24 -30.47
N PHE A 250 0.41 -2.88 -31.54
CA PHE A 250 0.20 -3.48 -32.86
C PHE A 250 1.24 -4.57 -33.22
N SER A 251 2.36 -4.67 -32.47
CA SER A 251 3.39 -5.69 -32.65
C SER A 251 2.91 -7.11 -32.32
N GLY A 252 3.55 -8.12 -32.93
CA GLY A 252 3.35 -9.52 -32.58
C GLY A 252 4.16 -9.94 -31.36
N GLY A 253 3.61 -10.81 -30.51
CA GLY A 253 4.22 -11.21 -29.24
C GLY A 253 3.44 -12.28 -28.48
N LEU A 254 3.94 -12.72 -27.34
CA LEU A 254 3.24 -13.67 -26.46
C LEU A 254 2.23 -12.95 -25.58
N SER A 255 0.96 -13.36 -25.65
CA SER A 255 -0.10 -12.91 -24.75
C SER A 255 0.18 -13.29 -23.29
N SER A 256 -0.55 -12.65 -22.36
CA SER A 256 -0.56 -13.02 -20.93
C SER A 256 -0.99 -14.47 -20.65
N HIS A 257 -1.59 -15.15 -21.63
CA HIS A 257 -2.03 -16.54 -21.55
C HIS A 257 -1.11 -17.51 -22.31
N GLY A 258 0.03 -17.03 -22.83
CA GLY A 258 1.03 -17.87 -23.52
C GLY A 258 0.73 -18.16 -25.00
N SER A 259 -0.33 -17.58 -25.58
CA SER A 259 -0.63 -17.66 -27.01
C SER A 259 0.14 -16.60 -27.79
N TYR A 260 0.69 -16.94 -28.97
CA TYR A 260 1.35 -15.97 -29.85
C TYR A 260 0.32 -15.13 -30.61
N ILE A 261 0.43 -13.81 -30.46
CA ILE A 261 -0.38 -12.80 -31.13
C ILE A 261 0.39 -12.33 -32.36
N HIS A 262 -0.24 -12.36 -33.54
CA HIS A 262 0.35 -11.86 -34.78
C HIS A 262 0.22 -10.34 -34.90
N TYR A 263 1.16 -9.72 -35.61
CA TYR A 263 1.05 -8.33 -36.07
C TYR A 263 -0.29 -8.11 -36.80
N LYS A 264 -0.91 -6.95 -36.56
CA LYS A 264 -2.11 -6.48 -37.28
C LYS A 264 -2.00 -4.97 -37.45
N ASP A 265 -2.57 -4.43 -38.52
CA ASP A 265 -2.64 -2.98 -38.77
C ASP A 265 -3.91 -2.32 -38.18
N GLU A 266 -4.95 -3.12 -37.97
CA GLU A 266 -6.24 -2.72 -37.40
C GLU A 266 -6.68 -3.72 -36.34
N LEU A 267 -7.33 -3.20 -35.29
CA LEU A 267 -7.80 -3.99 -34.15
C LEU A 267 -9.28 -3.73 -33.92
N ASN A 268 -10.06 -4.80 -33.79
CA ASN A 268 -11.40 -4.69 -33.20
C ASN A 268 -11.31 -4.49 -31.67
N LEU A 269 -12.42 -4.13 -31.05
CA LEU A 269 -12.47 -3.83 -29.61
C LEU A 269 -11.90 -4.95 -28.70
N PRO A 270 -12.30 -6.24 -28.85
CA PRO A 270 -11.68 -7.33 -28.10
C PRO A 270 -10.15 -7.41 -28.25
N GLU A 271 -9.64 -7.30 -29.48
CA GLU A 271 -8.21 -7.36 -29.78
C GLU A 271 -7.45 -6.16 -29.21
N PHE A 272 -8.02 -4.95 -29.34
CA PHE A 272 -7.46 -3.74 -28.75
C PHE A 272 -7.34 -3.86 -27.23
N ILE A 273 -8.38 -4.35 -26.55
CA ILE A 273 -8.36 -4.56 -25.09
C ILE A 273 -7.27 -5.57 -24.71
N GLU A 274 -7.20 -6.70 -25.40
CA GLU A 274 -6.20 -7.74 -25.11
C GLU A 274 -4.78 -7.19 -25.21
N ARG A 275 -4.46 -6.48 -26.30
CA ARG A 275 -3.11 -5.96 -26.57
C ARG A 275 -2.75 -4.75 -25.72
N SER A 276 -3.70 -3.86 -25.48
CA SER A 276 -3.51 -2.62 -24.72
C SER A 276 -3.52 -2.82 -23.20
N SER A 277 -3.69 -4.06 -22.73
CA SER A 277 -3.69 -4.41 -21.32
C SER A 277 -2.34 -4.89 -20.78
N GLN A 278 -1.36 -5.20 -21.66
CA GLN A 278 -0.18 -6.02 -21.33
C GLN A 278 1.13 -5.22 -21.09
N GLU A 279 1.53 -4.33 -21.99
CA GLU A 279 2.84 -3.62 -21.88
C GLU A 279 2.73 -2.13 -21.59
N VAL A 280 1.74 -1.48 -22.20
CA VAL A 280 1.41 -0.07 -22.01
C VAL A 280 -0.06 -0.03 -21.63
N ASP A 281 -0.36 0.20 -20.36
CA ASP A 281 -1.74 0.30 -19.89
C ASP A 281 -2.43 1.56 -20.45
N LEU A 282 -2.95 1.46 -21.68
CA LEU A 282 -3.70 2.52 -22.36
C LEU A 282 -5.01 2.87 -21.66
N SER A 283 -5.38 2.15 -20.60
CA SER A 283 -6.50 2.55 -19.74
C SER A 283 -6.24 3.86 -19.00
N HIS A 284 -5.07 4.50 -19.17
CA HIS A 284 -4.78 5.84 -18.65
C HIS A 284 -4.72 6.95 -19.69
N CYS A 285 -4.89 6.62 -20.98
CA CYS A 285 -4.94 7.58 -22.11
C CYS A 285 -4.00 8.80 -21.92
N PHE A 286 -2.76 8.56 -21.47
CA PHE A 286 -1.68 9.55 -21.29
C PHE A 286 -1.94 10.67 -20.28
N GLY A 287 -2.65 10.38 -19.20
CA GLY A 287 -2.91 11.34 -18.12
C GLY A 287 -4.19 12.16 -18.34
N MET A 288 -4.89 11.97 -19.46
CA MET A 288 -6.21 12.58 -19.68
C MET A 288 -7.19 12.18 -18.58
N PHE A 289 -7.25 10.90 -18.20
CA PHE A 289 -8.16 10.47 -17.13
C PHE A 289 -7.75 11.01 -15.76
N ASP A 290 -6.43 11.14 -15.51
CA ASP A 290 -5.92 11.76 -14.29
C ASP A 290 -6.25 13.26 -14.24
N TYR A 291 -6.27 13.94 -15.40
CA TYR A 291 -6.72 15.32 -15.54
C TYR A 291 -8.21 15.47 -15.22
N PHE A 292 -9.08 14.67 -15.83
CA PHE A 292 -10.51 14.68 -15.52
C PHE A 292 -10.77 14.37 -14.04
N PHE A 293 -10.03 13.41 -13.48
CA PHE A 293 -10.09 13.15 -12.04
C PHE A 293 -9.68 14.37 -11.22
N THR A 294 -8.59 15.05 -11.60
CA THR A 294 -8.06 16.22 -10.90
C THR A 294 -9.03 17.40 -10.93
N ILE A 295 -9.72 17.63 -12.03
CA ILE A 295 -10.66 18.75 -12.16
C ILE A 295 -12.00 18.46 -11.52
N PHE A 296 -12.57 17.29 -11.82
CA PHE A 296 -13.95 17.01 -11.45
C PHE A 296 -14.09 16.29 -10.12
N LEU A 297 -13.07 15.61 -9.59
CA LEU A 297 -13.24 14.78 -8.39
C LEU A 297 -12.24 15.04 -7.28
N LEU A 298 -11.00 15.37 -7.59
CA LEU A 298 -9.99 15.67 -6.57
C LEU A 298 -10.46 16.75 -5.57
N PRO A 299 -11.20 17.82 -5.98
CA PRO A 299 -11.69 18.81 -5.02
C PRO A 299 -12.69 18.24 -4.00
N TRP A 300 -13.36 17.12 -4.33
CA TRP A 300 -14.49 16.59 -3.56
C TRP A 300 -14.28 15.15 -3.05
N GLU A 301 -13.16 14.50 -3.37
CA GLU A 301 -12.85 13.11 -3.00
C GLU A 301 -12.99 12.86 -1.48
N GLN A 302 -12.90 13.93 -0.69
CA GLN A 302 -12.94 13.94 0.77
C GLN A 302 -14.32 14.31 1.35
N ILE A 303 -15.26 14.78 0.54
CA ILE A 303 -16.57 15.30 1.00
C ILE A 303 -17.62 14.17 1.16
N ASP A 304 -17.29 12.92 0.82
CA ASP A 304 -18.23 11.81 0.86
C ASP A 304 -18.38 11.23 2.29
N VAL A 305 -19.31 11.83 3.05
CA VAL A 305 -19.79 11.39 4.36
C VAL A 305 -21.15 10.71 4.19
N ASN A 306 -21.15 9.46 3.73
CA ASN A 306 -22.21 8.52 4.05
C ASN A 306 -21.65 7.10 4.03
N GLU A 307 -21.08 6.69 5.17
CA GLU A 307 -20.54 5.34 5.40
C GLU A 307 -21.62 4.24 5.40
N SER A 308 -22.91 4.57 5.23
CA SER A 308 -24.01 3.63 5.41
C SER A 308 -24.70 3.18 4.13
N ASN A 309 -23.95 2.69 3.14
CA ASN A 309 -24.53 1.84 2.07
C ASN A 309 -24.44 0.36 2.44
N ILE A 310 -24.81 0.01 3.68
CA ILE A 310 -25.01 -1.40 4.06
C ILE A 310 -26.30 -1.88 3.43
N LEU A 311 -26.22 -2.30 2.17
CA LEU A 311 -27.34 -2.90 1.48
C LEU A 311 -27.48 -4.36 1.95
N LYS A 312 -28.58 -4.65 2.67
CA LYS A 312 -28.95 -6.00 3.09
C LYS A 312 -30.11 -6.48 2.24
N GLY A 313 -29.99 -7.70 1.72
CA GLY A 313 -31.09 -8.32 0.98
C GLY A 313 -31.02 -9.84 0.99
N ASN A 314 -32.12 -10.45 0.59
CA ASN A 314 -32.23 -11.89 0.39
C ASN A 314 -32.06 -12.17 -1.11
N ILE A 315 -31.18 -13.12 -1.46
CA ILE A 315 -31.08 -13.61 -2.85
C ILE A 315 -31.26 -15.12 -2.81
N THR A 316 -32.14 -15.60 -3.68
CA THR A 316 -32.46 -17.02 -3.79
C THR A 316 -31.48 -17.68 -4.75
N LYS A 317 -30.62 -18.59 -4.25
CA LYS A 317 -29.75 -19.39 -5.12
C LYS A 317 -30.42 -20.71 -5.48
N ILE A 318 -30.68 -20.91 -6.77
CA ILE A 318 -31.18 -22.17 -7.33
C ILE A 318 -29.98 -23.06 -7.70
N LYS A 319 -29.95 -24.29 -7.20
CA LYS A 319 -29.08 -25.35 -7.76
C LYS A 319 -29.95 -26.29 -8.58
N THR A 320 -29.57 -26.57 -9.82
CA THR A 320 -30.20 -27.59 -10.66
C THR A 320 -29.56 -28.96 -10.44
N LYS A 321 -30.43 -29.96 -10.27
CA LYS A 321 -30.24 -31.42 -10.22
C LYS A 321 -29.45 -32.02 -9.04
N THR A 322 -30.21 -32.57 -8.09
CA THR A 322 -29.84 -33.76 -7.29
C THR A 322 -30.58 -34.99 -7.85
N PHE A 323 -30.03 -36.19 -7.65
CA PHE A 323 -30.49 -37.49 -8.18
C PHE A 323 -31.97 -37.83 -7.93
N LEU A 324 -32.64 -37.07 -7.05
CA LEU A 324 -34.04 -37.26 -6.61
C LEU A 324 -35.03 -36.18 -7.11
N ASN A 325 -34.69 -35.37 -8.12
CA ASN A 325 -35.59 -34.34 -8.71
C ASN A 325 -36.20 -33.30 -7.74
N LEU A 326 -35.72 -33.19 -6.50
CA LEU A 326 -36.13 -32.13 -5.57
C LEU A 326 -35.30 -30.86 -5.80
N ASN A 327 -35.97 -29.75 -6.11
CA ASN A 327 -35.35 -28.43 -6.18
C ASN A 327 -35.09 -27.89 -4.75
N ILE A 328 -33.83 -27.88 -4.31
CA ILE A 328 -33.47 -27.26 -3.03
C ILE A 328 -33.23 -25.76 -3.24
N VAL A 329 -34.14 -24.96 -2.70
CA VAL A 329 -34.01 -23.49 -2.64
C VAL A 329 -33.16 -23.11 -1.44
N HIS A 330 -31.97 -22.55 -1.67
CA HIS A 330 -31.15 -22.01 -0.59
C HIS A 330 -31.36 -20.49 -0.49
N HIS A 331 -32.03 -20.05 0.59
CA HIS A 331 -32.04 -18.64 0.97
C HIS A 331 -30.64 -18.24 1.44
N ARG A 332 -30.11 -17.17 0.85
CA ARG A 332 -28.85 -16.55 1.25
C ARG A 332 -29.11 -15.10 1.57
N VAL A 333 -28.44 -14.63 2.62
CA VAL A 333 -28.47 -13.23 3.03
C VAL A 333 -27.19 -12.59 2.53
N PHE A 334 -27.31 -11.39 2.01
CA PHE A 334 -26.20 -10.62 1.48
C PHE A 334 -26.05 -9.34 2.29
N SER A 335 -24.81 -8.92 2.48
CA SER A 335 -24.53 -7.56 2.92
C SER A 335 -23.38 -7.02 2.11
N LEU A 336 -23.53 -5.79 1.65
CA LEU A 336 -22.42 -5.03 1.13
C LEU A 336 -21.82 -4.22 2.29
N LYS A 337 -20.49 -4.24 2.43
CA LYS A 337 -19.78 -3.51 3.49
C LYS A 337 -18.36 -3.17 3.06
N ASP A 338 -17.98 -1.90 3.10
CA ASP A 338 -16.62 -1.40 2.88
C ASP A 338 -15.93 -1.95 1.61
N GLY A 339 -16.67 -2.06 0.49
CA GLY A 339 -16.14 -2.63 -0.74
C GLY A 339 -16.15 -4.16 -0.79
N PHE A 340 -16.78 -4.84 0.18
CA PHE A 340 -16.95 -6.28 0.20
C PHE A 340 -18.41 -6.70 0.09
N LEU A 341 -18.70 -7.63 -0.82
CA LEU A 341 -19.97 -8.37 -0.85
C LEU A 341 -19.85 -9.64 -0.02
N ILE A 342 -20.61 -9.70 1.07
CA ILE A 342 -20.60 -10.81 2.03
C ILE A 342 -21.84 -11.65 1.82
N ILE A 343 -21.65 -12.97 1.69
CA ILE A 343 -22.72 -13.94 1.44
C ILE A 343 -22.83 -14.90 2.63
N TYR A 344 -23.96 -14.88 3.33
CA TYR A 344 -24.24 -15.76 4.46
C TYR A 344 -25.05 -16.99 4.05
N LYS A 345 -24.75 -18.15 4.64
CA LYS A 345 -25.63 -19.34 4.57
C LYS A 345 -26.71 -19.21 5.64
N GLN A 346 -27.99 -19.35 5.27
CA GLN A 346 -29.09 -19.44 6.22
C GLN A 346 -29.46 -20.92 6.44
N LYS A 347 -29.32 -21.43 7.67
CA LYS A 347 -29.89 -22.73 8.05
C LYS A 347 -31.35 -22.48 8.49
N LYS A 348 -32.31 -23.19 7.91
CA LYS A 348 -33.77 -22.95 8.06
C LYS A 348 -34.29 -22.98 9.51
N PHE A 349 -33.58 -23.56 10.49
CA PHE A 349 -34.15 -23.88 11.81
C PHE A 349 -33.24 -23.63 13.03
N LYS A 350 -32.16 -22.84 12.92
CA LYS A 350 -31.33 -22.50 14.09
C LYS A 350 -31.03 -21.01 14.17
N LYS A 351 -31.24 -20.39 15.33
CA LYS A 351 -30.73 -19.04 15.72
C LYS A 351 -29.19 -19.04 15.87
N GLU A 352 -28.45 -19.76 15.03
CA GLU A 352 -26.98 -19.73 15.01
C GLU A 352 -26.49 -18.41 14.38
N LYS A 353 -25.38 -17.85 14.89
CA LYS A 353 -24.70 -16.69 14.27
C LYS A 353 -24.43 -17.01 12.80
N LYS A 354 -24.90 -16.14 11.90
CA LYS A 354 -24.73 -16.29 10.43
C LYS A 354 -23.24 -16.22 10.08
N LYS A 355 -22.58 -17.37 9.87
CA LYS A 355 -21.19 -17.40 9.38
C LYS A 355 -21.11 -16.97 7.90
N PRO A 356 -20.13 -16.14 7.51
CA PRO A 356 -19.90 -15.82 6.11
C PRO A 356 -19.52 -17.09 5.34
N SER A 357 -20.16 -17.30 4.21
CA SER A 357 -19.92 -18.44 3.31
C SER A 357 -19.13 -18.06 2.07
N ARG A 358 -19.08 -16.77 1.77
CA ARG A 358 -18.24 -16.15 0.75
C ARG A 358 -18.10 -14.67 1.08
N VAL A 359 -16.92 -14.12 0.82
CA VAL A 359 -16.63 -12.69 0.93
C VAL A 359 -15.93 -12.34 -0.38
N ILE A 360 -16.50 -11.39 -1.12
CA ILE A 360 -16.02 -11.00 -2.45
C ILE A 360 -15.59 -9.55 -2.36
N TYR A 361 -14.33 -9.30 -2.71
CA TYR A 361 -13.82 -7.96 -2.87
C TYR A 361 -14.38 -7.35 -4.17
N LEU A 362 -15.01 -6.19 -4.07
CA LEU A 362 -15.73 -5.56 -5.18
C LEU A 362 -14.88 -4.62 -6.04
N PRO A 363 -13.90 -3.86 -5.55
CA PRO A 363 -13.12 -2.97 -6.41
C PRO A 363 -12.54 -3.69 -7.64
N GLY A 364 -12.78 -3.11 -8.82
CA GLY A 364 -12.45 -3.71 -10.13
C GLY A 364 -13.48 -4.70 -10.66
N SER A 365 -14.57 -4.98 -9.92
CA SER A 365 -15.60 -5.93 -10.35
C SER A 365 -16.63 -5.29 -11.28
N THR A 366 -17.12 -6.07 -12.24
CA THR A 366 -18.21 -5.64 -13.12
C THR A 366 -19.53 -6.29 -12.72
N ALA A 367 -20.63 -5.53 -12.84
CA ALA A 367 -21.98 -6.04 -12.64
C ALA A 367 -22.90 -5.58 -13.78
N LYS A 368 -23.73 -6.51 -14.28
CA LYS A 368 -24.70 -6.26 -15.36
C LYS A 368 -26.00 -7.00 -15.08
N VAL A 369 -27.13 -6.32 -15.29
CA VAL A 369 -28.44 -6.97 -15.32
C VAL A 369 -28.45 -7.94 -16.50
N VAL A 370 -29.06 -9.11 -16.33
CA VAL A 370 -29.25 -10.08 -17.41
C VAL A 370 -30.73 -10.28 -17.61
N GLU A 371 -31.20 -9.93 -18.80
CA GLU A 371 -32.56 -10.17 -19.25
C GLU A 371 -32.66 -11.54 -19.90
N ASN A 372 -33.79 -12.23 -19.71
CA ASN A 372 -34.18 -13.45 -20.44
C ASN A 372 -33.09 -14.53 -20.54
N LEU A 373 -32.76 -15.17 -19.40
CA LEU A 373 -31.88 -16.34 -19.37
C LEU A 373 -32.36 -17.41 -20.38
N LYS A 374 -31.50 -17.76 -21.35
CA LYS A 374 -31.80 -18.74 -22.41
C LYS A 374 -32.43 -20.02 -21.82
N LYS A 375 -33.56 -20.42 -22.42
CA LYS A 375 -34.51 -21.49 -22.06
C LYS A 375 -33.91 -22.86 -21.66
N SER A 376 -32.65 -23.15 -21.99
CA SER A 376 -32.04 -24.48 -21.84
C SER A 376 -31.31 -24.75 -20.52
N LYS A 377 -31.04 -23.74 -19.68
CA LYS A 377 -30.20 -23.90 -18.47
C LYS A 377 -30.92 -23.77 -17.12
N ILE A 378 -32.21 -23.41 -17.11
CA ILE A 378 -33.00 -23.14 -15.89
C ILE A 378 -34.37 -23.83 -15.98
N SER A 379 -34.88 -24.36 -14.87
CA SER A 379 -36.19 -25.06 -14.79
C SER A 379 -37.35 -24.17 -15.27
N LYS A 380 -38.36 -24.79 -15.93
CA LYS A 380 -39.65 -24.20 -16.36
C LYS A 380 -40.33 -23.31 -15.31
N LYS A 381 -40.08 -23.55 -14.02
CA LYS A 381 -40.64 -22.77 -12.89
C LYS A 381 -40.05 -21.35 -12.73
N TYR A 382 -38.88 -21.06 -13.31
CA TYR A 382 -38.15 -19.80 -13.08
C TYR A 382 -37.94 -18.99 -14.37
N HIS A 383 -38.80 -19.22 -15.37
CA HIS A 383 -38.71 -18.59 -16.69
C HIS A 383 -38.98 -17.07 -16.69
N SER A 384 -39.44 -16.51 -15.56
CA SER A 384 -39.81 -15.10 -15.38
C SER A 384 -38.91 -14.31 -14.41
N HIS A 385 -37.74 -14.83 -14.01
CA HIS A 385 -36.94 -14.18 -12.95
C HIS A 385 -35.82 -13.31 -13.53
N PHE A 386 -35.80 -12.05 -13.09
CA PHE A 386 -34.75 -11.07 -13.32
C PHE A 386 -33.52 -11.37 -12.45
N GLY A 387 -32.36 -10.80 -12.80
CA GLY A 387 -31.17 -10.96 -11.99
C GLY A 387 -29.97 -10.25 -12.58
N PHE A 388 -28.82 -10.41 -11.93
CA PHE A 388 -27.57 -9.80 -12.39
C PHE A 388 -26.41 -10.78 -12.41
N ARG A 389 -25.45 -10.52 -13.29
CA ARG A 389 -24.15 -11.20 -13.31
C ARG A 389 -23.12 -10.28 -12.67
N LEU A 390 -22.41 -10.80 -11.66
CA LEU A 390 -21.22 -10.19 -11.07
C LEU A 390 -20.00 -10.97 -11.53
N THR A 391 -18.98 -10.25 -11.98
CA THR A 391 -17.66 -10.76 -12.32
C THR A 391 -16.61 -10.00 -11.52
N ALA A 392 -15.85 -10.70 -10.68
CA ALA A 392 -14.81 -10.20 -9.78
C ALA A 392 -13.59 -11.11 -9.87
N GLY A 393 -12.55 -10.72 -10.61
CA GLY A 393 -11.47 -11.62 -11.01
C GLY A 393 -12.02 -12.90 -11.68
N ASN A 394 -11.55 -14.07 -11.25
CA ASN A 394 -12.04 -15.38 -11.74
C ASN A 394 -13.45 -15.76 -11.25
N TYR A 395 -14.06 -14.95 -10.38
CA TYR A 395 -15.40 -15.20 -9.88
C TYR A 395 -16.45 -14.57 -10.80
N SER A 396 -17.09 -15.35 -11.66
CA SER A 396 -18.29 -14.92 -12.38
C SER A 396 -19.52 -15.74 -11.97
N ARG A 397 -20.55 -15.09 -11.43
CA ARG A 397 -21.79 -15.75 -11.00
C ARG A 397 -23.03 -14.91 -11.29
N PHE A 398 -24.13 -15.61 -11.53
CA PHE A 398 -25.45 -15.05 -11.70
C PHE A 398 -26.26 -15.10 -10.40
N PHE A 399 -26.96 -14.02 -10.08
CA PHE A 399 -27.77 -13.83 -8.88
C PHE A 399 -29.21 -13.51 -9.30
N LEU A 400 -30.16 -14.30 -8.82
CA LEU A 400 -31.59 -14.17 -9.13
C LEU A 400 -32.27 -13.18 -8.18
N MET A 401 -33.12 -12.32 -8.72
CA MET A 401 -33.86 -11.30 -7.99
C MET A 401 -35.36 -11.44 -8.20
N GLU A 402 -36.11 -10.81 -7.31
CA GLU A 402 -37.58 -10.79 -7.33
C GLU A 402 -38.12 -9.91 -8.47
N SER A 403 -37.39 -8.87 -8.87
CA SER A 403 -37.79 -7.95 -9.93
C SER A 403 -36.58 -7.37 -10.69
N GLN A 404 -36.82 -6.77 -11.85
CA GLN A 404 -35.80 -6.08 -12.66
C GLN A 404 -35.22 -4.89 -11.89
N GLU A 405 -36.08 -4.14 -11.21
CA GLU A 405 -35.72 -2.96 -10.42
C GLU A 405 -34.78 -3.36 -9.29
N LYS A 406 -35.05 -4.46 -8.57
CA LYS A 406 -34.14 -4.97 -7.54
C LYS A 406 -32.82 -5.45 -8.11
N ALA A 407 -32.81 -6.09 -9.29
CA ALA A 407 -31.57 -6.47 -9.95
C ALA A 407 -30.74 -5.25 -10.32
N GLN A 408 -31.38 -4.20 -10.85
CA GLN A 408 -30.73 -2.94 -11.18
C GLN A 408 -30.19 -2.24 -9.93
N GLN A 409 -30.95 -2.16 -8.83
CA GLN A 409 -30.49 -1.61 -7.55
C GLN A 409 -29.23 -2.30 -7.02
N TRP A 410 -29.15 -3.63 -7.11
CA TRP A 410 -27.96 -4.37 -6.71
C TRP A 410 -26.77 -4.15 -7.65
N VAL A 411 -26.99 -4.13 -8.96
CA VAL A 411 -25.94 -3.79 -9.95
C VAL A 411 -25.37 -2.41 -9.67
N ASN A 412 -26.26 -1.46 -9.41
CA ASN A 412 -25.96 -0.08 -9.06
C ASN A 412 -25.09 0.00 -7.78
N ALA A 413 -25.55 -0.59 -6.69
CA ALA A 413 -24.79 -0.62 -5.44
C ALA A 413 -23.44 -1.35 -5.60
N ILE A 414 -23.40 -2.45 -6.35
CA ILE A 414 -22.13 -3.14 -6.63
C ILE A 414 -21.20 -2.24 -7.43
N ARG A 415 -21.67 -1.58 -8.49
CA ARG A 415 -20.85 -0.64 -9.29
C ARG A 415 -20.30 0.46 -8.41
N PHE A 416 -21.12 1.10 -7.59
CA PHE A 416 -20.66 2.10 -6.62
C PHE A 416 -19.53 1.58 -5.73
N HIS A 417 -19.58 0.32 -5.28
CA HIS A 417 -18.52 -0.27 -4.44
C HIS A 417 -17.41 -0.98 -5.22
N SER A 418 -17.57 -1.10 -6.54
CA SER A 418 -16.57 -1.58 -7.48
C SER A 418 -15.62 -0.48 -7.95
N ARG A 419 -15.82 0.78 -7.50
CA ARG A 419 -14.95 1.93 -7.76
C ARG A 419 -13.50 1.48 -7.81
N TYR A 420 -12.86 1.67 -8.96
CA TYR A 420 -11.47 1.32 -9.14
C TYR A 420 -10.63 2.59 -9.09
N GLY A 421 -9.60 2.55 -8.23
CA GLY A 421 -8.51 3.50 -8.24
C GLY A 421 -8.84 4.88 -7.66
N TYR A 422 -8.52 5.05 -6.39
CA TYR A 422 -8.29 6.38 -5.80
C TYR A 422 -6.97 6.95 -6.34
N ARG A 423 -6.47 8.07 -5.77
CA ARG A 423 -5.11 8.57 -6.07
C ARG A 423 -4.09 7.42 -6.16
N PHE A 424 -3.24 7.43 -7.19
CA PHE A 424 -2.30 6.35 -7.56
C PHE A 424 -2.94 5.04 -8.03
N GLN A 425 -4.24 5.06 -8.31
CA GLN A 425 -5.08 3.88 -8.50
C GLN A 425 -4.99 2.91 -7.33
N ALA A 426 -4.80 3.44 -6.13
CA ALA A 426 -4.79 2.65 -4.93
C ALA A 426 -6.17 2.08 -4.65
N PHE A 427 -6.20 0.94 -3.97
CA PHE A 427 -7.43 0.37 -3.43
C PHE A 427 -8.06 1.22 -2.31
N SER A 428 -7.25 2.04 -1.65
CA SER A 428 -7.66 2.87 -0.51
C SER A 428 -7.69 4.35 -0.87
N LYS A 429 -8.63 5.08 -0.24
CA LYS A 429 -8.73 6.54 -0.37
C LYS A 429 -7.73 7.24 0.54
N VAL A 430 -7.49 8.52 0.27
CA VAL A 430 -6.81 9.39 1.24
C VAL A 430 -7.72 9.56 2.47
N ARG A 431 -7.18 9.32 3.66
CA ARG A 431 -7.85 9.48 4.95
C ARG A 431 -7.26 10.70 5.66
N GLU A 432 -8.10 11.63 6.09
CA GLU A 432 -7.68 12.82 6.85
C GLU A 432 -7.76 12.56 8.35
N HIS A 433 -7.15 13.44 9.15
CA HIS A 433 -7.18 13.41 10.61
C HIS A 433 -6.70 12.08 11.20
N ILE A 434 -5.65 11.52 10.61
CA ILE A 434 -5.07 10.26 11.03
C ILE A 434 -3.91 10.53 11.96
N GLN A 435 -4.01 10.05 13.20
CA GLN A 435 -2.87 9.98 14.09
C GLN A 435 -1.88 8.94 13.56
N SER A 436 -0.65 9.39 13.33
CA SER A 436 0.44 8.59 12.79
C SER A 436 1.68 8.74 13.67
N GLU A 437 2.38 7.63 13.89
CA GLU A 437 3.60 7.59 14.69
C GLU A 437 4.69 6.85 13.90
N TRP A 438 5.84 7.49 13.66
CA TRP A 438 6.98 6.85 13.00
C TRP A 438 7.93 6.21 14.02
N PHE A 439 8.67 5.19 13.59
CA PHE A 439 9.68 4.50 14.38
C PHE A 439 10.96 4.32 13.57
N ILE A 440 12.10 4.55 14.22
CA ILE A 440 13.41 4.28 13.63
C ILE A 440 14.00 3.06 14.34
N ASN A 441 14.37 2.04 13.57
CA ASN A 441 14.85 0.75 14.04
C ASN A 441 13.81 -0.10 14.82
N GLY A 442 14.14 -1.36 15.06
CA GLY A 442 13.21 -2.35 15.60
C GLY A 442 12.87 -2.19 17.07
N ALA A 443 13.72 -1.57 17.90
CA ALA A 443 13.48 -1.47 19.34
C ALA A 443 12.23 -0.64 19.68
N GLU A 444 12.12 0.56 19.10
CA GLU A 444 10.98 1.45 19.32
C GLU A 444 9.68 0.84 18.77
N TYR A 445 9.74 0.33 17.54
CA TYR A 445 8.62 -0.35 16.89
C TYR A 445 8.13 -1.56 17.70
N TYR A 446 9.02 -2.47 18.08
CA TYR A 446 8.63 -3.67 18.80
C TYR A 446 8.12 -3.38 20.21
N GLY A 447 8.69 -2.40 20.91
CA GLY A 447 8.17 -1.94 22.20
C GLY A 447 6.73 -1.45 22.08
N ARG A 448 6.46 -0.55 21.11
CA ARG A 448 5.10 -0.07 20.85
C ARG A 448 4.15 -1.19 20.42
N LEU A 449 4.61 -2.08 19.55
CA LEU A 449 3.83 -3.23 19.10
C LEU A 449 3.44 -4.14 20.27
N ALA A 450 4.38 -4.46 21.17
CA ALA A 450 4.13 -5.28 22.34
C ALA A 450 3.03 -4.69 23.24
N GLN A 451 3.08 -3.37 23.47
CA GLN A 451 2.03 -2.65 24.18
C GLN A 451 0.67 -2.81 23.50
N CYS A 452 0.55 -2.46 22.22
CA CYS A 452 -0.73 -2.51 21.52
C CYS A 452 -1.28 -3.95 21.40
N LEU A 453 -0.41 -4.95 21.25
CA LEU A 453 -0.83 -6.36 21.24
C LEU A 453 -1.45 -6.75 22.58
N ARG A 454 -0.88 -6.33 23.71
CA ARG A 454 -1.45 -6.57 25.05
C ARG A 454 -2.79 -5.86 25.24
N GLU A 455 -3.01 -4.72 24.59
CA GLU A 455 -4.26 -3.96 24.69
C GLU A 455 -5.39 -4.49 23.77
N ALA A 456 -5.08 -5.43 22.86
CA ALA A 456 -6.05 -5.96 21.90
C ALA A 456 -7.27 -6.60 22.57
N LYS A 457 -8.48 -6.29 22.07
CA LYS A 457 -9.75 -6.74 22.65
C LYS A 457 -10.51 -7.75 21.80
N TYR A 458 -10.35 -7.73 20.47
CA TYR A 458 -11.20 -8.50 19.57
C TYR A 458 -10.43 -9.36 18.58
N GLU A 459 -9.52 -8.78 17.80
CA GLU A 459 -8.77 -9.49 16.79
C GLU A 459 -7.40 -8.89 16.47
N ILE A 460 -6.46 -9.76 16.15
CA ILE A 460 -5.09 -9.39 15.74
C ILE A 460 -4.83 -10.06 14.40
N PHE A 461 -4.43 -9.27 13.41
CA PHE A 461 -4.02 -9.72 12.09
C PHE A 461 -2.52 -9.49 11.93
N ILE A 462 -1.75 -10.52 11.55
CA ILE A 462 -0.31 -10.41 11.30
C ILE A 462 -0.03 -10.93 9.90
N ALA A 463 0.54 -10.12 9.03
CA ALA A 463 1.09 -10.55 7.76
C ALA A 463 2.59 -10.24 7.70
N GLY A 464 3.39 -11.20 7.25
CA GLY A 464 4.83 -11.04 7.17
C GLY A 464 5.46 -12.00 6.16
N TRP A 465 6.62 -11.60 5.65
CA TRP A 465 7.50 -12.48 4.89
C TRP A 465 8.08 -13.54 5.81
N TRP A 466 8.47 -13.15 7.03
CA TRP A 466 8.94 -14.04 8.08
C TRP A 466 8.31 -13.67 9.43
N VAL A 467 7.56 -14.60 10.01
CA VAL A 467 7.02 -14.47 11.37
C VAL A 467 7.61 -15.59 12.22
N TRP A 468 8.32 -15.22 13.29
CA TRP A 468 8.99 -16.19 14.14
C TRP A 468 8.45 -16.15 15.59
N PRO A 469 7.99 -17.28 16.16
CA PRO A 469 7.28 -17.27 17.45
C PRO A 469 8.13 -16.83 18.64
N TYR A 470 9.44 -17.03 18.56
CA TYR A 470 10.36 -16.94 19.70
C TYR A 470 11.01 -15.56 19.88
N VAL A 471 10.66 -14.60 19.03
CA VAL A 471 11.24 -13.25 19.09
C VAL A 471 10.73 -12.54 20.33
N CYS A 472 11.66 -11.97 21.09
CA CYS A 472 11.35 -11.04 22.17
C CYS A 472 11.16 -9.63 21.58
N LEU A 473 9.97 -9.06 21.78
CA LEU A 473 9.65 -7.73 21.29
C LEU A 473 10.31 -6.63 22.16
N GLU A 474 10.56 -6.92 23.43
CA GLU A 474 11.27 -6.03 24.35
C GLU A 474 12.58 -6.69 24.82
N ARG A 475 13.58 -5.89 25.16
CA ARG A 475 14.86 -6.37 25.70
C ARG A 475 15.06 -5.87 27.13
N HIS A 476 15.23 -6.84 28.02
CA HIS A 476 15.39 -6.72 29.46
C HIS A 476 16.57 -7.62 29.86
N ALA A 477 17.78 -7.19 29.50
CA ALA A 477 19.02 -7.95 29.69
C ALA A 477 19.22 -8.43 31.15
N ASP A 478 18.70 -7.66 32.11
CA ASP A 478 18.84 -7.93 33.54
C ASP A 478 17.56 -8.46 34.21
N ASN A 479 16.52 -8.77 33.41
CA ASN A 479 15.28 -9.37 33.92
C ASN A 479 14.76 -10.44 32.97
N GLU A 480 15.20 -11.68 33.20
CA GLU A 480 14.86 -12.85 32.38
C GLU A 480 13.35 -13.12 32.32
N GLU A 481 12.62 -12.88 33.41
CA GLU A 481 11.17 -13.08 33.44
C GLU A 481 10.44 -12.10 32.51
N LYS A 482 10.78 -10.80 32.58
CA LYS A 482 10.23 -9.79 31.66
C LYS A 482 10.65 -10.06 30.23
N GLN A 483 11.91 -10.45 30.00
CA GLN A 483 12.41 -10.86 28.69
C GLN A 483 11.54 -11.98 28.10
N LEU A 484 11.27 -13.03 28.88
CA LEU A 484 10.45 -14.17 28.43
C LEU A 484 9.00 -13.78 28.17
N LYS A 485 8.40 -12.93 29.01
CA LYS A 485 7.03 -12.42 28.84
C LYS A 485 6.87 -11.51 27.62
N SER A 486 7.96 -10.93 27.11
CA SER A 486 7.96 -10.10 25.90
C SER A 486 7.93 -10.90 24.59
N ARG A 487 8.04 -12.23 24.65
CA ARG A 487 8.02 -13.08 23.45
C ARG A 487 6.69 -13.00 22.72
N LEU A 488 6.75 -12.97 21.39
CA LEU A 488 5.58 -12.92 20.53
C LEU A 488 4.58 -14.05 20.86
N ASP A 489 5.03 -15.30 20.94
CA ASP A 489 4.15 -16.42 21.22
C ASP A 489 3.45 -16.32 22.58
N LYS A 490 4.12 -15.79 23.60
CA LYS A 490 3.54 -15.57 24.93
C LYS A 490 2.46 -14.50 24.93
N ILE A 491 2.73 -13.33 24.33
CA ILE A 491 1.75 -12.23 24.23
C ILE A 491 0.51 -12.69 23.46
N LEU A 492 0.70 -13.37 22.32
CA LEU A 492 -0.42 -13.86 21.51
C LEU A 492 -1.23 -14.93 22.25
N THR A 493 -0.58 -15.82 22.99
CA THR A 493 -1.28 -16.87 23.78
C THR A 493 -2.17 -16.23 24.85
N GLU A 494 -1.63 -15.29 25.62
CA GLU A 494 -2.37 -14.60 26.69
C GLU A 494 -3.61 -13.85 26.14
N ARG A 495 -3.46 -13.15 25.01
CA ARG A 495 -4.60 -12.49 24.35
C ARG A 495 -5.61 -13.49 23.81
N ALA A 496 -5.14 -14.60 23.26
CA ALA A 496 -6.00 -15.65 22.73
C ALA A 496 -6.84 -16.32 23.84
N GLU A 497 -6.28 -16.52 25.03
CA GLU A 497 -6.97 -16.99 26.24
C GLU A 497 -8.08 -16.03 26.68
N GLN A 498 -7.88 -14.72 26.52
CA GLN A 498 -8.88 -13.68 26.76
C GLN A 498 -9.94 -13.56 25.65
N GLY A 499 -9.90 -14.43 24.64
CA GLY A 499 -10.90 -14.53 23.59
C GLY A 499 -10.58 -13.78 22.30
N VAL A 500 -9.43 -13.09 22.23
CA VAL A 500 -8.97 -12.39 21.03
C VAL A 500 -8.72 -13.38 19.91
N LYS A 501 -9.20 -13.08 18.70
CA LYS A 501 -9.01 -13.92 17.51
C LYS A 501 -7.75 -13.51 16.77
N ILE A 502 -6.79 -14.42 16.64
CA ILE A 502 -5.47 -14.11 16.06
C ILE A 502 -5.35 -14.81 14.71
N ARG A 503 -5.04 -14.04 13.66
CA ARG A 503 -4.97 -14.50 12.27
C ARG A 503 -3.62 -14.12 11.70
N ILE A 504 -2.83 -15.12 11.30
CA ILE A 504 -1.47 -14.91 10.83
C ILE A 504 -1.36 -15.42 9.40
N LEU A 505 -1.02 -14.55 8.46
CA LEU A 505 -0.75 -14.90 7.06
C LEU A 505 0.75 -14.75 6.79
N VAL A 506 1.44 -15.88 6.72
CA VAL A 506 2.89 -15.92 6.46
C VAL A 506 3.16 -16.41 5.05
N TRP A 507 4.24 -15.93 4.43
CA TRP A 507 4.70 -16.49 3.16
C TRP A 507 5.03 -17.98 3.31
N ASN A 508 4.60 -18.78 2.33
CA ASN A 508 4.97 -20.18 2.24
C ASN A 508 6.22 -20.31 1.36
N GLU A 509 7.39 -20.25 1.99
CA GLU A 509 8.68 -20.37 1.32
C GLU A 509 8.88 -21.73 0.66
N THR A 510 9.73 -21.75 -0.38
CA THR A 510 10.16 -22.98 -1.04
C THR A 510 11.44 -23.49 -0.40
N ASN A 511 11.60 -24.81 -0.27
CA ASN A 511 12.82 -25.40 0.29
C ASN A 511 14.08 -25.19 -0.57
N ILE A 512 13.92 -24.73 -1.83
CA ILE A 512 15.00 -24.50 -2.80
C ILE A 512 15.52 -23.06 -2.70
N GLY A 513 14.67 -22.08 -2.36
CA GLY A 513 15.07 -20.66 -2.31
C GLY A 513 15.58 -20.22 -0.95
N VAL A 514 14.71 -20.18 0.05
CA VAL A 514 15.06 -19.75 1.41
C VAL A 514 14.26 -20.56 2.42
N GLN A 515 14.89 -20.96 3.52
CA GLN A 515 14.22 -21.70 4.58
C GLN A 515 13.93 -20.76 5.77
N LEU A 516 12.69 -20.29 5.88
CA LEU A 516 12.24 -19.41 6.96
C LEU A 516 11.63 -20.16 8.14
N GLY A 517 11.23 -21.42 7.91
CA GLY A 517 10.58 -22.24 8.92
C GLY A 517 9.12 -21.86 9.15
N SER A 518 8.42 -21.33 8.14
CA SER A 518 6.99 -20.97 8.28
C SER A 518 6.12 -22.15 8.71
N GLY A 519 6.50 -23.36 8.30
CA GLY A 519 5.83 -24.60 8.72
C GLY A 519 6.03 -24.94 10.19
N HIS A 520 7.16 -24.56 10.77
CA HIS A 520 7.38 -24.61 12.22
C HIS A 520 6.55 -23.53 12.93
N ALA A 521 6.65 -22.28 12.48
CA ALA A 521 5.90 -21.17 13.05
C ALA A 521 4.39 -21.44 13.09
N LYS A 522 3.82 -21.95 12.00
CA LYS A 522 2.42 -22.40 11.94
C LYS A 522 2.09 -23.44 13.01
N ARG A 523 2.84 -24.55 13.04
CA ARG A 523 2.58 -25.65 13.98
C ARG A 523 2.68 -25.20 15.43
N TRP A 524 3.68 -24.39 15.76
CA TRP A 524 3.89 -23.88 17.11
C TRP A 524 2.76 -22.94 17.53
N LEU A 525 2.51 -21.89 16.74
CA LEU A 525 1.51 -20.86 17.08
C LEU A 525 0.09 -21.43 17.17
N GLU A 526 -0.28 -22.38 16.29
CA GLU A 526 -1.59 -23.06 16.38
C GLU A 526 -1.68 -24.04 17.56
N SER A 527 -0.55 -24.56 18.06
CA SER A 527 -0.53 -25.40 19.26
C SER A 527 -0.71 -24.61 20.54
N CYS A 528 -0.40 -23.30 20.53
CA CYS A 528 -0.53 -22.44 21.69
C CYS A 528 -1.99 -22.24 22.12
N HIS A 529 -2.91 -21.98 21.17
CA HIS A 529 -4.33 -21.77 21.50
C HIS A 529 -5.24 -21.91 20.25
N PRO A 530 -6.47 -22.46 20.34
CA PRO A 530 -7.41 -22.60 19.21
C PRO A 530 -7.91 -21.28 18.58
N ASN A 531 -7.70 -20.13 19.24
CA ASN A 531 -8.02 -18.83 18.66
C ASN A 531 -6.92 -18.30 17.71
N ILE A 532 -5.76 -18.95 17.67
CA ILE A 532 -4.64 -18.62 16.79
C ILE A 532 -4.74 -19.51 15.55
N GLU A 533 -4.97 -18.88 14.39
CA GLU A 533 -5.01 -19.57 13.10
C GLU A 533 -3.92 -19.00 12.19
N VAL A 534 -3.14 -19.89 11.56
CA VAL A 534 -2.04 -19.48 10.68
C VAL A 534 -2.23 -20.06 9.29
N ILE A 535 -2.19 -19.21 8.26
CA ILE A 535 -2.19 -19.64 6.86
C ILE A 535 -0.82 -19.36 6.27
N ARG A 536 -0.30 -20.34 5.54
CA ARG A 536 0.89 -20.19 4.70
C ARG A 536 0.42 -20.12 3.25
N HIS A 537 0.80 -19.07 2.54
CA HIS A 537 0.42 -18.85 1.14
C HIS A 537 1.61 -18.31 0.35
N PRO A 538 1.80 -18.73 -0.92
CA PRO A 538 0.92 -19.54 -1.78
C PRO A 538 1.12 -21.06 -1.68
N LYS A 539 0.18 -21.86 -2.21
CA LYS A 539 0.30 -23.32 -2.21
C LYS A 539 1.10 -23.88 -3.41
N ILE A 540 0.87 -23.38 -4.63
CA ILE A 540 1.42 -24.00 -5.88
C ILE A 540 2.00 -22.99 -6.90
N TYR A 541 1.91 -21.66 -6.72
CA TYR A 541 2.36 -20.64 -7.70
C TYR A 541 2.94 -19.39 -7.03
N PRO A 542 3.86 -18.61 -7.64
CA PRO A 542 5.05 -18.95 -8.42
C PRO A 542 6.29 -19.14 -7.52
N LEU A 543 7.24 -19.99 -7.94
CA LEU A 543 8.48 -20.28 -7.19
C LEU A 543 9.34 -19.04 -6.91
N SER A 544 9.19 -17.99 -7.72
CA SER A 544 10.07 -16.83 -7.72
C SER A 544 9.58 -15.65 -6.90
N TRP A 545 8.28 -15.54 -6.56
CA TRP A 545 7.72 -14.35 -5.88
C TRP A 545 7.29 -14.64 -4.44
N SER A 546 7.21 -13.58 -3.64
CA SER A 546 6.94 -13.68 -2.22
C SER A 546 5.80 -12.78 -1.73
N HIS A 547 5.26 -13.14 -0.57
CA HIS A 547 4.49 -12.20 0.20
C HIS A 547 5.42 -11.39 1.08
N HIS A 548 5.67 -10.14 0.69
CA HIS A 548 6.74 -9.35 1.27
C HIS A 548 6.27 -8.19 2.16
N GLN A 549 4.96 -7.90 2.19
CA GLN A 549 4.38 -6.97 3.17
C GLN A 549 4.65 -7.40 4.62
N LYS A 550 4.96 -6.42 5.48
CA LYS A 550 5.02 -6.58 6.94
C LYS A 550 3.98 -5.67 7.57
N SER A 551 2.98 -6.27 8.20
CA SER A 551 1.91 -5.49 8.80
C SER A 551 1.23 -6.22 9.96
N VAL A 552 0.92 -5.46 11.01
CA VAL A 552 0.06 -5.91 12.10
C VAL A 552 -1.17 -5.01 12.17
N VAL A 553 -2.37 -5.57 12.24
CA VAL A 553 -3.61 -4.81 12.44
C VAL A 553 -4.31 -5.32 13.69
N ILE A 554 -4.57 -4.43 14.63
CA ILE A 554 -5.20 -4.73 15.92
C ILE A 554 -6.58 -4.08 15.93
N ASP A 555 -7.59 -4.90 16.17
CA ASP A 555 -9.00 -4.52 16.25
C ASP A 555 -9.50 -3.71 15.05
N GLN A 556 -8.90 -3.89 13.86
CA GLN A 556 -9.16 -3.08 12.65
C GLN A 556 -9.10 -1.55 12.89
N ARG A 557 -8.28 -1.12 13.86
CA ARG A 557 -8.22 0.27 14.35
C ARG A 557 -6.82 0.80 14.56
N VAL A 558 -5.86 -0.08 14.88
CA VAL A 558 -4.44 0.26 14.92
C VAL A 558 -3.74 -0.61 13.90
N ALA A 559 -2.89 -0.02 13.06
CA ALA A 559 -2.09 -0.75 12.10
C ALA A 559 -0.63 -0.34 12.18
N PHE A 560 0.26 -1.32 12.07
CA PHE A 560 1.69 -1.15 11.89
C PHE A 560 2.06 -1.54 10.47
N ILE A 561 2.81 -0.69 9.75
CA ILE A 561 3.25 -0.91 8.37
C ILE A 561 4.71 -0.43 8.22
N GLY A 562 5.56 -1.22 7.56
CA GLY A 562 6.96 -0.83 7.34
C GLY A 562 7.83 -1.96 6.81
N GLY A 563 9.15 -1.83 7.00
CA GLY A 563 10.13 -2.82 6.56
C GLY A 563 10.41 -3.94 7.57
N VAL A 564 9.99 -3.80 8.82
CA VAL A 564 10.35 -4.72 9.91
C VAL A 564 9.41 -5.93 10.02
N ASP A 565 9.92 -7.13 9.70
CA ASP A 565 9.27 -8.42 9.98
C ASP A 565 9.40 -8.78 11.47
N ILE A 566 8.42 -9.48 12.06
CA ILE A 566 8.52 -10.00 13.43
C ILE A 566 9.34 -11.29 13.46
N CYS A 567 10.65 -11.15 13.35
CA CYS A 567 11.60 -12.25 13.24
C CYS A 567 12.97 -11.89 13.84
N PHE A 568 13.90 -12.85 13.86
CA PHE A 568 15.26 -12.63 14.35
C PHE A 568 16.04 -11.60 13.52
N MET A 569 17.01 -10.98 14.17
CA MET A 569 17.96 -9.98 13.68
C MET A 569 17.36 -8.60 13.39
N ARG A 570 16.04 -8.42 13.57
CA ARG A 570 15.32 -7.16 13.27
C ARG A 570 15.27 -6.19 14.45
N PHE A 571 15.43 -6.68 15.68
CA PHE A 571 15.55 -5.81 16.84
C PHE A 571 16.84 -5.00 16.69
N GLU A 572 16.75 -3.68 16.81
CA GLU A 572 17.91 -2.81 16.74
C GLU A 572 17.64 -1.51 17.50
N THR A 573 18.68 -0.98 18.15
CA THR A 573 18.64 0.30 18.86
C THR A 573 19.31 1.38 18.02
N HIS A 574 19.28 2.64 18.46
CA HIS A 574 20.03 3.71 17.79
C HIS A 574 21.55 3.59 17.95
N ARG A 575 22.05 2.67 18.79
CA ARG A 575 23.51 2.45 18.96
C ARG A 575 24.12 1.59 17.86
N PHE A 576 23.31 0.81 17.13
CA PHE A 576 23.78 -0.14 16.12
C PHE A 576 24.86 -1.10 16.64
N GLN A 577 24.68 -1.61 17.85
CA GLN A 577 25.67 -2.46 18.54
C GLN A 577 26.06 -3.67 17.68
N ILE A 578 27.35 -3.81 17.37
CA ILE A 578 27.93 -4.91 16.59
C ILE A 578 28.49 -6.05 17.45
N LEU A 579 28.79 -5.81 18.74
CA LEU A 579 29.27 -6.83 19.67
C LEU A 579 28.30 -7.00 20.85
N ASP A 580 27.94 -8.24 21.20
CA ASP A 580 27.18 -8.55 22.41
C ASP A 580 27.77 -9.78 23.08
N VAL A 581 28.95 -9.61 23.69
CA VAL A 581 29.70 -10.67 24.37
C VAL A 581 28.90 -11.29 25.51
N SER A 582 28.06 -10.50 26.17
CA SER A 582 27.21 -10.96 27.27
C SER A 582 26.14 -11.96 26.84
N GLY A 583 25.71 -11.89 25.58
CA GLY A 583 24.60 -12.69 25.05
C GLY A 583 23.23 -12.30 25.60
N LYS A 584 23.11 -11.21 26.35
CA LYS A 584 21.86 -10.82 27.02
C LYS A 584 20.92 -9.97 26.16
N THR A 585 21.45 -9.26 25.17
CA THR A 585 20.64 -8.34 24.33
C THR A 585 20.10 -9.07 23.11
N PHE A 586 20.98 -9.74 22.37
CA PHE A 586 20.65 -10.47 21.15
C PHE A 586 20.74 -11.97 21.43
N LEU A 587 19.66 -12.57 21.90
CA LEU A 587 19.63 -13.96 22.36
C LEU A 587 19.80 -14.96 21.20
N GLY A 588 20.73 -15.91 21.35
CA GLY A 588 20.85 -17.06 20.45
C GLY A 588 20.93 -16.66 18.97
N LYS A 589 19.97 -17.15 18.18
CA LYS A 589 19.89 -16.87 16.73
C LYS A 589 19.64 -15.41 16.37
N ASP A 590 19.25 -14.58 17.33
CA ASP A 590 19.06 -13.14 17.12
C ASP A 590 20.39 -12.39 16.96
N TYR A 591 21.49 -12.96 17.49
CA TYR A 591 22.85 -12.55 17.14
C TYR A 591 23.29 -13.24 15.85
N GLY A 592 23.22 -12.52 14.75
CA GLY A 592 23.49 -13.06 13.42
C GLY A 592 24.08 -12.04 12.47
N ASN A 593 24.61 -12.53 11.37
CA ASN A 593 25.18 -11.72 10.30
C ASN A 593 24.80 -12.35 8.96
N LEU A 594 24.06 -11.61 8.12
CA LEU A 594 23.54 -12.15 6.86
C LEU A 594 24.62 -12.50 5.86
N MET A 595 25.84 -11.98 6.03
CA MET A 595 26.98 -12.22 5.15
C MET A 595 27.67 -13.56 5.42
N THR A 596 27.67 -14.02 6.67
CA THR A 596 28.54 -15.11 7.13
C THR A 596 27.79 -16.27 7.80
N ALA A 597 26.69 -16.02 8.51
CA ALA A 597 25.88 -17.06 9.16
C ALA A 597 24.41 -16.67 9.29
N CYS A 598 23.56 -17.25 8.43
CA CYS A 598 22.12 -16.99 8.40
C CYS A 598 21.29 -18.28 8.38
N THR A 599 21.48 -19.15 9.38
CA THR A 599 20.55 -20.26 9.62
C THR A 599 19.29 -19.74 10.30
N ARG A 600 18.23 -19.56 9.52
CA ARG A 600 16.95 -19.00 10.00
C ARG A 600 16.09 -20.02 10.77
N THR A 601 16.42 -21.32 10.67
CA THR A 601 15.72 -22.43 11.32
C THR A 601 16.64 -23.19 12.30
N GLY A 602 16.08 -24.02 13.17
CA GLY A 602 16.81 -24.77 14.20
C GLY A 602 16.54 -24.26 15.61
N ASP A 603 17.43 -24.57 16.55
CA ASP A 603 17.32 -24.14 17.96
C ASP A 603 17.42 -22.61 18.08
N PRO A 604 16.38 -21.90 18.54
CA PRO A 604 16.39 -20.45 18.69
C PRO A 604 17.39 -19.93 19.73
N HIS A 605 17.76 -20.74 20.72
CA HIS A 605 18.61 -20.33 21.84
C HIS A 605 20.10 -20.50 21.56
N LYS A 606 20.45 -21.21 20.47
CA LYS A 606 21.83 -21.46 20.10
C LYS A 606 22.37 -20.35 19.21
N ASP A 607 23.51 -19.80 19.58
CA ASP A 607 24.24 -18.83 18.77
C ASP A 607 24.65 -19.42 17.41
N GLN A 608 24.64 -18.56 16.40
CA GLN A 608 25.07 -18.91 15.04
C GLN A 608 26.51 -18.48 14.76
N LEU A 609 27.03 -17.56 15.55
CA LEU A 609 28.33 -16.93 15.43
C LEU A 609 29.03 -16.98 16.78
N ASP A 610 30.34 -17.16 16.75
CA ASP A 610 31.18 -16.91 17.91
C ASP A 610 31.24 -15.40 18.17
N ARG A 611 30.61 -14.95 19.25
CA ARG A 611 30.49 -13.54 19.66
C ARG A 611 31.82 -12.86 19.94
N LEU A 612 32.88 -13.62 20.23
CA LEU A 612 34.22 -13.08 20.47
C LEU A 612 35.00 -12.81 19.18
N THR A 613 34.53 -13.38 18.07
CA THR A 613 35.26 -13.43 16.81
C THR A 613 34.52 -12.73 15.68
N PHE A 614 33.19 -12.78 15.68
CA PHE A 614 32.35 -12.24 14.62
C PHE A 614 31.38 -11.17 15.15
N PRO A 615 31.40 -9.96 14.56
CA PRO A 615 30.36 -8.98 14.84
C PRO A 615 29.02 -9.44 14.25
N ARG A 616 27.93 -9.13 14.94
CA ARG A 616 26.60 -9.17 14.32
C ARG A 616 26.48 -8.03 13.30
N MET A 617 25.57 -8.21 12.34
CA MET A 617 25.25 -7.15 11.40
C MET A 617 24.07 -6.32 11.91
N PRO A 618 24.23 -5.00 12.15
CA PRO A 618 23.15 -4.12 12.60
C PRO A 618 22.04 -3.97 11.57
N TRP A 619 20.82 -3.69 12.04
CA TRP A 619 19.62 -3.64 11.19
C TRP A 619 18.95 -2.27 11.24
N HIS A 620 19.14 -1.45 10.19
CA HIS A 620 18.48 -0.15 10.09
C HIS A 620 17.19 -0.25 9.28
N ASP A 621 16.08 0.21 9.85
CA ASP A 621 14.76 0.13 9.21
C ASP A 621 13.81 1.22 9.75
N VAL A 622 12.67 1.40 9.09
CA VAL A 622 11.63 2.37 9.48
C VAL A 622 10.25 1.70 9.43
N HIS A 623 9.41 2.05 10.41
CA HIS A 623 8.04 1.56 10.54
C HIS A 623 7.09 2.71 10.89
N VAL A 624 5.80 2.55 10.62
CA VAL A 624 4.75 3.48 11.03
C VAL A 624 3.66 2.75 11.80
N LYS A 625 3.06 3.43 12.78
CA LYS A 625 1.78 3.08 13.39
C LYS A 625 0.74 4.10 12.92
N LEU A 626 -0.43 3.60 12.55
CA LEU A 626 -1.58 4.37 12.07
C LEU A 626 -2.80 4.03 12.92
N GLU A 627 -3.64 5.02 13.21
CA GLU A 627 -4.90 4.82 13.93
C GLU A 627 -6.13 5.17 13.08
N GLY A 628 -7.28 4.56 13.39
CA GLY A 628 -8.55 4.90 12.76
C GLY A 628 -8.73 4.34 11.35
N LEU A 629 -9.18 5.18 10.41
CA LEU A 629 -9.64 4.73 9.09
C LEU A 629 -8.51 4.17 8.21
N SER A 630 -7.29 4.68 8.33
CA SER A 630 -6.13 4.13 7.59
C SER A 630 -5.73 2.74 8.10
N ALA A 631 -5.84 2.51 9.41
CA ALA A 631 -5.66 1.18 9.97
C ALA A 631 -6.73 0.18 9.49
N ARG A 632 -7.96 0.67 9.28
CA ARG A 632 -9.02 -0.14 8.67
C ARG A 632 -8.69 -0.51 7.23
N ASP A 633 -8.14 0.40 6.43
CA ASP A 633 -7.71 0.10 5.06
C ASP A 633 -6.58 -0.95 5.01
N ALA A 634 -5.62 -0.88 5.94
CA ALA A 634 -4.64 -1.95 6.12
C ALA A 634 -5.31 -3.29 6.51
N GLY A 635 -6.34 -3.23 7.36
CA GLY A 635 -7.20 -4.37 7.69
C GLY A 635 -7.94 -4.95 6.48
N HIS A 636 -8.45 -4.11 5.58
CA HIS A 636 -9.09 -4.56 4.34
C HIS A 636 -8.12 -5.31 3.43
N ASN A 637 -6.88 -4.81 3.29
CA ASN A 637 -5.83 -5.53 2.57
C ASN A 637 -5.59 -6.92 3.18
N PHE A 638 -5.50 -7.03 4.51
CA PHE A 638 -5.36 -8.31 5.20
C PHE A 638 -6.57 -9.23 4.97
N ILE A 639 -7.80 -8.74 5.13
CA ILE A 639 -9.04 -9.51 4.99
C ILE A 639 -9.16 -10.07 3.56
N GLN A 640 -8.85 -9.25 2.55
CA GLN A 640 -8.86 -9.69 1.15
C GLN A 640 -7.87 -10.85 0.96
N ARG A 641 -6.61 -10.68 1.39
CA ARG A 641 -5.56 -11.68 1.25
C ARG A 641 -5.86 -12.96 2.01
N TRP A 642 -6.34 -12.84 3.25
CA TRP A 642 -6.74 -13.99 4.06
C TRP A 642 -7.84 -14.79 3.37
N ASN A 643 -8.90 -14.12 2.92
CA ASN A 643 -10.03 -14.79 2.28
C ASN A 643 -9.63 -15.44 0.95
N HIS A 644 -8.75 -14.80 0.18
CA HIS A 644 -8.15 -15.38 -1.02
C HIS A 644 -7.33 -16.63 -0.67
N ALA A 645 -6.43 -16.54 0.30
CA ALA A 645 -5.59 -17.65 0.73
C ALA A 645 -6.43 -18.82 1.30
N VAL A 646 -7.50 -18.55 2.06
CA VAL A 646 -8.43 -19.60 2.54
C VAL A 646 -8.99 -20.40 1.37
N VAL A 647 -9.43 -19.70 0.31
CA VAL A 647 -10.01 -20.33 -0.88
C VAL A 647 -8.95 -21.08 -1.69
N GLU A 648 -7.79 -20.46 -1.94
CA GLU A 648 -6.70 -21.03 -2.74
C GLU A 648 -6.10 -22.27 -2.07
N THR A 649 -5.80 -22.20 -0.78
CA THR A 649 -5.15 -23.32 -0.08
C THR A 649 -6.15 -24.43 0.29
N GLY A 650 -7.46 -24.13 0.24
CA GLY A 650 -8.52 -24.99 0.77
C GLY A 650 -8.53 -25.05 2.30
N SER A 651 -8.10 -23.97 2.97
CA SER A 651 -8.09 -23.88 4.43
C SER A 651 -9.51 -24.00 5.00
N LYS A 652 -9.62 -24.53 6.23
CA LYS A 652 -10.89 -24.57 6.98
C LYS A 652 -11.12 -23.34 7.85
N ALA A 653 -10.18 -22.40 7.86
CA ALA A 653 -10.28 -21.20 8.66
C ALA A 653 -11.50 -20.35 8.27
N ASP A 654 -12.03 -19.59 9.22
CA ASP A 654 -13.19 -18.74 8.98
C ASP A 654 -12.82 -17.59 8.03
N LEU A 655 -13.76 -17.24 7.13
CA LEU A 655 -13.64 -16.05 6.28
C LEU A 655 -13.81 -14.79 7.14
N LEU A 656 -12.96 -13.81 6.90
CA LEU A 656 -12.95 -12.53 7.61
C LEU A 656 -13.82 -11.51 6.89
N VAL A 657 -14.35 -10.55 7.65
CA VAL A 657 -15.19 -9.46 7.15
C VAL A 657 -14.75 -8.15 7.80
N PRO A 658 -14.93 -7.00 7.14
CA PRO A 658 -14.72 -5.70 7.77
C PRO A 658 -15.60 -5.53 9.02
N LYS A 659 -15.08 -4.90 10.07
CA LYS A 659 -15.80 -4.67 11.33
C LYS A 659 -15.62 -3.23 11.83
N TYR A 660 -16.64 -2.77 12.54
CA TYR A 660 -16.66 -1.47 13.23
C TYR A 660 -16.67 -1.77 14.72
N TYR A 661 -15.63 -1.33 15.42
CA TYR A 661 -15.51 -1.45 16.87
C TYR A 661 -15.57 -0.03 17.46
N GLU A 662 -16.72 0.37 17.98
CA GLU A 662 -16.89 1.68 18.62
C GLU A 662 -16.05 1.77 19.90
N ASN A 663 -15.53 2.98 20.19
CA ASN A 663 -15.16 3.34 21.56
C ASN A 663 -16.46 3.44 22.36
N LYS A 664 -16.90 2.33 22.94
CA LYS A 664 -17.54 2.49 24.23
C LYS A 664 -16.41 2.89 25.18
N GLU A 665 -16.24 4.20 25.36
CA GLU A 665 -15.92 4.65 26.72
C GLU A 665 -16.90 3.89 27.61
N GLU A 666 -16.38 3.17 28.59
CA GLU A 666 -17.21 2.54 29.60
C GLU A 666 -17.87 3.66 30.42
N THR A 667 -18.85 4.36 29.85
CA THR A 667 -19.87 5.04 30.62
C THR A 667 -20.42 3.98 31.55
N HIS A 668 -20.33 4.23 32.86
CA HIS A 668 -20.71 3.40 34.00
C HIS A 668 -22.15 2.85 33.92
N GLU A 669 -22.44 2.00 32.94
CA GLU A 669 -23.74 1.34 32.72
C GLU A 669 -23.65 -0.16 33.04
N TYR A 670 -22.44 -0.67 33.31
CA TYR A 670 -22.20 -2.05 33.74
C TYR A 670 -22.46 -2.28 35.24
N GLN A 671 -22.50 -1.23 36.07
CA GLN A 671 -22.93 -1.35 37.47
C GLN A 671 -24.46 -1.21 37.65
N SER A 672 -25.12 -0.42 36.81
CA SER A 672 -26.60 -0.27 36.81
C SER A 672 -27.32 -1.58 36.48
N ASN A 673 -26.80 -2.36 35.52
CA ASN A 673 -27.42 -3.63 35.12
C ASN A 673 -27.13 -4.80 36.07
N LYS A 674 -26.05 -4.73 36.87
CA LYS A 674 -25.77 -5.73 37.91
C LYS A 674 -26.73 -5.56 39.11
N VAL A 675 -27.07 -4.33 39.46
CA VAL A 675 -28.06 -4.02 40.51
C VAL A 675 -29.49 -4.33 40.05
N LYS A 676 -29.85 -4.03 38.78
CA LYS A 676 -31.17 -4.40 38.23
C LYS A 676 -31.38 -5.92 38.12
N ASN A 677 -30.33 -6.69 37.79
CA ASN A 677 -30.41 -8.15 37.75
C ASN A 677 -30.44 -8.76 39.15
N LEU A 678 -29.71 -8.21 40.12
CA LEU A 678 -29.81 -8.66 41.53
C LEU A 678 -31.21 -8.42 42.12
N ILE A 679 -31.83 -7.26 41.83
CA ILE A 679 -33.19 -6.93 42.30
C ILE A 679 -34.24 -7.81 41.59
N GLY A 680 -34.01 -8.18 40.33
CA GLY A 680 -34.86 -9.10 39.58
C GLY A 680 -34.83 -10.54 40.10
N ASP A 681 -33.66 -11.00 40.52
CA ASP A 681 -33.48 -12.37 41.05
C ASP A 681 -33.91 -12.49 42.53
N PHE A 682 -33.83 -11.41 43.32
CA PHE A 682 -34.38 -11.37 44.69
C PHE A 682 -35.92 -11.43 44.70
N LYS A 683 -36.59 -10.87 43.68
CA LYS A 683 -38.06 -10.94 43.53
C LYS A 683 -38.57 -12.28 43.02
N ARG A 684 -37.71 -13.14 42.48
CA ARG A 684 -38.08 -14.49 41.99
C ARG A 684 -37.83 -15.60 43.01
N GLY A 685 -37.19 -15.30 44.14
CA GLY A 685 -36.81 -16.27 45.18
C GLY A 685 -37.83 -16.48 46.31
N ILE A 686 -38.97 -15.78 46.32
CA ILE A 686 -39.99 -15.93 47.37
C ILE A 686 -41.31 -16.33 46.72
N GLY A 687 -41.54 -17.64 46.66
CA GLY A 687 -42.82 -18.19 46.22
C GLY A 687 -42.69 -19.52 45.52
N HIS A 688 -42.43 -20.59 46.29
CA HIS A 688 -43.22 -21.83 46.27
C HIS A 688 -42.49 -22.95 47.01
N LEU A 689 -42.85 -23.09 48.29
CA LEU A 689 -42.87 -24.36 49.00
C LEU A 689 -44.09 -25.16 48.51
N SER A 690 -43.90 -26.39 48.01
CA SER A 690 -44.74 -27.55 48.35
C SER A 690 -44.28 -28.84 47.64
N TYR A 691 -43.95 -29.85 48.46
CA TYR A 691 -44.22 -31.29 48.32
C TYR A 691 -43.93 -32.05 47.00
N GLY A 692 -43.00 -33.00 47.09
CA GLY A 692 -43.40 -34.42 47.15
C GLY A 692 -43.24 -35.32 45.91
N ALA A 693 -42.37 -36.33 46.08
CA ALA A 693 -42.48 -37.72 45.62
C ALA A 693 -41.92 -38.15 44.24
N GLU A 694 -41.25 -39.31 44.33
CA GLU A 694 -40.46 -40.07 43.37
C GLU A 694 -41.24 -40.65 42.17
N LYS A 695 -40.55 -40.89 41.04
CA LYS A 695 -40.30 -42.26 40.50
C LYS A 695 -39.48 -42.29 39.19
N SER A 696 -38.77 -43.41 39.07
CA SER A 696 -37.81 -43.90 38.08
C SER A 696 -38.27 -44.02 36.61
N SER A 697 -37.34 -43.90 35.65
CA SER A 697 -36.85 -45.04 34.83
C SER A 697 -35.90 -44.62 33.69
N HIS A 698 -34.85 -45.41 33.50
CA HIS A 698 -33.85 -45.36 32.42
C HIS A 698 -34.39 -45.92 31.08
N LYS A 699 -33.87 -45.43 29.93
CA LYS A 699 -33.11 -46.25 28.96
C LYS A 699 -32.58 -45.48 27.72
N ASN A 700 -31.29 -45.75 27.46
CA ASN A 700 -30.58 -45.92 26.16
C ASN A 700 -30.37 -44.73 25.19
N ASN A 701 -29.11 -44.31 24.99
CA ASN A 701 -28.21 -44.96 24.00
C ASN A 701 -26.75 -44.46 24.07
N ARG A 702 -25.82 -45.43 24.10
CA ARG A 702 -24.36 -45.32 23.82
C ARG A 702 -24.18 -44.95 22.33
N GLY A 703 -23.18 -44.22 21.84
CA GLY A 703 -21.76 -44.16 22.18
C GLY A 703 -20.95 -44.84 21.05
N ILE A 704 -20.09 -44.09 20.35
CA ILE A 704 -18.94 -44.64 19.61
C ILE A 704 -17.68 -43.94 20.15
N ASP A 705 -16.77 -44.78 20.59
CA ASP A 705 -15.66 -44.55 21.52
C ASP A 705 -14.33 -44.53 20.74
N ASN A 706 -13.38 -43.63 21.08
CA ASN A 706 -12.07 -43.53 20.42
C ASN A 706 -10.94 -44.01 21.35
N PRO A 707 -10.20 -45.09 21.02
CA PRO A 707 -9.24 -45.76 21.91
C PRO A 707 -8.00 -44.95 22.34
N LYS A 708 -7.71 -43.79 21.73
CA LYS A 708 -6.52 -42.98 22.07
C LYS A 708 -6.66 -42.20 23.39
N VAL A 709 -7.89 -41.87 23.79
CA VAL A 709 -8.17 -41.16 25.05
C VAL A 709 -7.90 -42.06 26.27
N ARG A 710 -8.06 -43.38 26.10
CA ARG A 710 -7.91 -44.35 27.18
C ARG A 710 -6.45 -44.61 27.58
N LYS A 711 -5.49 -44.48 26.65
CA LYS A 711 -4.06 -44.67 26.96
C LYS A 711 -3.41 -43.45 27.61
N MET A 712 -3.87 -42.23 27.35
CA MET A 712 -3.36 -41.03 28.03
C MET A 712 -3.97 -40.85 29.44
N ALA A 713 -5.25 -41.18 29.62
CA ALA A 713 -5.89 -41.13 30.94
C ALA A 713 -5.32 -42.16 31.94
N GLN A 714 -4.78 -43.29 31.46
CA GLN A 714 -4.17 -44.32 32.31
C GLN A 714 -2.71 -44.03 32.71
N ALA A 715 -2.01 -43.12 32.02
CA ALA A 715 -0.66 -42.70 32.42
C ALA A 715 -0.68 -41.59 33.48
N GLN A 716 -1.71 -40.74 33.47
CA GLN A 716 -1.84 -39.62 34.40
C GLN A 716 -2.47 -40.00 35.75
N ALA A 717 -3.12 -41.17 35.84
CA ALA A 717 -3.76 -41.67 37.06
C ALA A 717 -2.83 -42.55 37.96
N LYS A 718 -1.52 -42.63 37.67
CA LYS A 718 -0.56 -43.44 38.44
C LYS A 718 0.45 -42.65 39.29
N LEU A 719 0.30 -41.33 39.42
CA LEU A 719 1.20 -40.50 40.24
C LEU A 719 0.50 -39.71 41.37
N TYR A 720 -0.81 -39.86 41.52
CA TYR A 720 -1.58 -39.22 42.60
C TYR A 720 -2.53 -40.26 43.22
N ASN A 721 -1.98 -41.16 44.04
CA ASN A 721 -2.60 -41.74 45.23
C ASN A 721 -1.78 -42.92 45.77
N SER A 722 -0.88 -42.62 46.70
CA SER A 722 -0.63 -43.46 47.88
C SER A 722 -0.49 -42.48 49.05
N GLY A 723 -1.62 -42.19 49.69
CA GLY A 723 -1.79 -41.05 50.60
C GLY A 723 -1.62 -41.38 52.08
N GLN A 724 -2.35 -40.59 52.88
CA GLN A 724 -2.54 -40.51 54.34
C GLN A 724 -2.01 -39.17 54.86
N GLY A 725 -2.68 -38.37 55.69
CA GLY A 725 -3.97 -38.41 56.39
C GLY A 725 -4.11 -37.07 57.14
N PHE A 726 -5.34 -36.65 57.47
CA PHE A 726 -5.67 -35.39 58.16
C PHE A 726 -5.35 -35.39 59.66
N HIS A 727 -4.97 -34.23 60.23
CA HIS A 727 -5.40 -33.63 61.53
C HIS A 727 -4.76 -32.23 61.69
N ILE A 728 -5.50 -31.10 61.66
CA ILE A 728 -6.19 -30.32 62.72
C ILE A 728 -5.26 -29.70 63.80
N ASP A 729 -5.33 -28.35 63.84
CA ASP A 729 -5.01 -27.34 64.87
C ASP A 729 -3.62 -27.26 65.53
N GLN A 730 -3.03 -26.05 65.49
CA GLN A 730 -2.73 -25.14 66.63
C GLN A 730 -1.52 -24.23 66.31
N ASP A 731 -1.76 -22.92 66.32
CA ASP A 731 -0.80 -21.87 66.75
C ASP A 731 -0.61 -22.04 68.28
N PRO A 732 0.44 -21.55 69.00
CA PRO A 732 1.29 -20.39 68.69
C PRO A 732 2.76 -20.43 69.23
N GLN A 733 3.44 -19.27 69.20
CA GLN A 733 4.62 -18.86 70.02
C GLN A 733 5.99 -19.43 69.58
N THR A 734 7.15 -18.74 69.65
CA THR A 734 7.62 -17.53 70.35
C THR A 734 9.06 -17.22 69.87
N SER A 735 9.50 -15.95 70.07
CA SER A 735 10.85 -15.50 70.50
C SER A 735 12.06 -15.77 69.59
N GLU A 736 13.08 -14.93 69.45
CA GLU A 736 13.56 -13.81 70.28
C GLU A 736 14.62 -13.01 69.48
N ASP A 737 14.86 -11.80 69.98
CA ASP A 737 15.68 -10.68 69.49
C ASP A 737 17.22 -10.86 69.49
N ILE A 738 17.90 -9.75 69.13
CA ILE A 738 19.24 -9.24 69.56
C ILE A 738 20.34 -9.47 68.49
N SER A 739 21.19 -8.50 68.04
CA SER A 739 21.58 -7.14 68.47
C SER A 739 22.25 -6.35 67.34
N ASP A 740 22.26 -5.02 67.51
CA ASP A 740 23.05 -3.96 66.87
C ASP A 740 24.56 -4.22 66.70
N THR A 741 25.18 -3.55 65.70
CA THR A 741 26.23 -2.49 65.87
C THR A 741 26.68 -1.89 64.53
N GLU A 742 26.55 -0.55 64.46
CA GLU A 742 27.49 0.50 64.00
C GLU A 742 28.19 0.46 62.62
N ASP A 743 27.86 1.49 61.83
CA ASP A 743 28.70 2.44 61.06
C ASP A 743 30.02 2.00 60.41
N GLU A 744 30.11 2.15 59.08
CA GLU A 744 31.05 3.10 58.44
C GLU A 744 30.68 3.33 56.96
N LYS A 745 30.85 4.59 56.52
CA LYS A 745 30.55 5.13 55.19
C LYS A 745 31.69 4.85 54.21
N ASP A 746 31.37 4.66 52.93
CA ASP A 746 32.14 5.25 51.82
C ASP A 746 31.27 5.37 50.56
N ASP A 747 31.37 6.53 49.92
CA ASP A 747 30.58 7.02 48.78
C ASP A 747 31.05 6.42 47.44
N GLU A 748 30.13 5.83 46.65
CA GLU A 748 30.25 5.80 45.17
C GLU A 748 28.88 6.09 44.52
N LEU A 749 28.85 7.17 43.74
CA LEU A 749 27.70 7.71 43.01
C LEU A 749 27.39 6.86 41.77
N ASP A 750 26.27 6.14 41.81
CA ASP A 750 25.60 5.53 40.67
C ASP A 750 24.51 6.49 40.15
N GLU A 751 24.75 7.17 39.02
CA GLU A 751 23.70 7.91 38.30
C GLU A 751 23.08 7.02 37.22
N SER A 752 22.12 6.20 37.65
CA SER A 752 21.05 5.71 36.79
C SER A 752 19.76 6.43 37.15
N THR A 753 19.27 7.31 36.27
CA THR A 753 17.92 7.88 36.41
C THR A 753 17.09 7.72 35.17
N ASP A 754 16.04 6.93 35.37
CA ASP A 754 14.85 6.69 34.56
C ASP A 754 14.16 7.96 34.06
N LEU A 755 13.69 7.91 32.81
CA LEU A 755 12.75 8.87 32.24
C LEU A 755 11.31 8.40 32.46
N ARG A 756 10.65 8.93 33.49
CA ARG A 756 9.19 9.01 33.60
C ARG A 756 8.80 10.48 33.62
N ILE A 757 8.09 10.95 32.59
CA ILE A 757 7.58 12.32 32.51
C ILE A 757 6.10 12.32 32.91
N HIS A 758 5.80 12.98 34.03
CA HIS A 758 4.45 13.40 34.41
C HIS A 758 4.20 14.84 33.94
N ASN A 759 3.00 15.06 33.38
CA ASN A 759 2.49 16.36 32.95
C ASN A 759 1.94 17.13 34.14
N GLU A 760 2.48 18.32 34.44
CA GLU A 760 1.72 19.38 35.12
C GLU A 760 1.99 20.75 34.50
N ASN A 761 0.90 21.45 34.20
CA ASN A 761 0.86 22.82 33.69
C ASN A 761 0.94 23.81 34.85
N GLN A 762 1.79 24.84 34.77
CA GLN A 762 1.47 26.17 35.31
C GLN A 762 2.32 27.27 34.67
N THR A 763 1.63 28.39 34.40
CA THR A 763 2.03 29.58 33.64
C THR A 763 2.66 30.65 34.53
N THR A 764 3.77 31.27 34.08
CA THR A 764 4.03 32.71 34.30
C THR A 764 5.07 33.25 33.31
N THR A 765 4.78 34.43 32.77
CA THR A 765 5.45 35.20 31.71
C THR A 765 6.59 36.09 32.22
N THR A 766 7.73 36.12 31.50
CA THR A 766 8.52 37.34 31.25
C THR A 766 9.44 37.15 30.04
N THR A 767 9.47 38.18 29.19
CA THR A 767 10.08 38.28 27.85
C THR A 767 11.55 38.72 27.85
N THR A 768 12.42 38.02 27.10
CA THR A 768 13.58 38.57 26.36
C THR A 768 14.03 37.59 25.26
N SER A 769 14.52 38.13 24.14
CA SER A 769 14.74 37.52 22.83
C SER A 769 16.03 36.68 22.66
N SER A 770 15.97 35.76 21.68
CA SER A 770 17.05 35.05 20.95
C SER A 770 17.63 33.72 21.48
N SER A 771 16.76 32.80 21.89
CA SER A 771 17.04 31.36 21.91
C SER A 771 15.76 30.62 21.53
N SER A 772 15.83 29.61 20.65
CA SER A 772 14.68 28.75 20.38
C SER A 772 14.09 28.27 21.70
N THR A 773 12.79 28.47 21.89
CA THR A 773 12.15 28.21 23.19
C THR A 773 12.21 26.71 23.50
N PRO A 774 12.22 26.29 24.78
CA PRO A 774 12.15 24.87 25.13
C PRO A 774 11.02 24.12 24.40
N LYS A 775 9.87 24.78 24.19
CA LYS A 775 8.72 24.26 23.44
C LYS A 775 9.04 23.90 21.98
N GLU A 776 9.84 24.69 21.27
CA GLU A 776 10.24 24.39 19.88
C GLU A 776 11.14 23.15 19.79
N ARG A 777 12.01 22.91 20.79
CA ARG A 777 12.84 21.69 20.85
C ARG A 777 12.02 20.42 21.08
N TYR A 778 10.98 20.47 21.91
CA TYR A 778 10.13 19.29 22.19
C TYR A 778 9.41 18.75 20.94
N HIS A 779 9.08 19.61 19.97
CA HIS A 779 8.41 19.18 18.75
C HIS A 779 9.31 18.36 17.81
N LEU A 780 10.63 18.59 17.81
CA LEU A 780 11.57 17.91 16.91
C LEU A 780 11.81 16.44 17.27
N PHE A 781 11.55 16.05 18.51
CA PHE A 781 11.69 14.66 18.99
C PHE A 781 10.36 13.92 19.09
N ASN A 782 9.24 14.61 18.84
CA ASN A 782 7.93 13.98 18.87
C ASN A 782 7.72 13.18 17.58
N ASN A 783 7.65 11.86 17.71
CA ASN A 783 7.40 10.95 16.61
C ASN A 783 5.91 10.79 16.26
N VAL A 784 5.01 11.42 17.03
CA VAL A 784 3.56 11.41 16.82
C VAL A 784 3.09 12.69 16.13
N SER A 785 2.30 12.51 15.08
CA SER A 785 1.52 13.57 14.42
C SER A 785 0.05 13.20 14.47
N ASN A 786 -0.80 14.11 14.96
CA ASN A 786 -2.22 13.82 15.22
C ASN A 786 -3.12 14.08 14.03
N ASP A 787 -2.64 14.83 13.03
CA ASP A 787 -3.46 15.30 11.91
C ASP A 787 -2.78 15.06 10.56
N CYS A 788 -2.68 13.77 10.20
CA CYS A 788 -2.12 13.34 8.93
C CYS A 788 -3.21 13.03 7.89
N CYS A 789 -2.97 13.40 6.64
CA CYS A 789 -3.53 12.73 5.47
C CYS A 789 -2.72 11.46 5.16
N VAL A 790 -3.35 10.29 5.25
CA VAL A 790 -2.71 9.00 5.01
C VAL A 790 -3.45 8.22 3.93
N GLN A 791 -2.70 7.60 3.02
CA GLN A 791 -3.25 6.67 2.03
C GLN A 791 -2.45 5.38 2.02
N ILE A 792 -3.12 4.23 2.04
CA ILE A 792 -2.47 2.92 1.91
C ILE A 792 -2.33 2.56 0.43
N VAL A 793 -1.11 2.29 0.02
CA VAL A 793 -0.76 1.83 -1.34
C VAL A 793 -0.16 0.44 -1.25
N ARG A 794 -0.21 -0.33 -2.35
CA ARG A 794 0.29 -1.70 -2.37
C ARG A 794 0.77 -2.13 -3.76
N SER A 795 1.44 -3.27 -3.74
CA SER A 795 1.69 -4.10 -4.92
C SER A 795 0.97 -5.43 -4.73
N GLY A 796 0.19 -5.87 -5.71
CA GLY A 796 -0.45 -7.17 -5.66
C GLY A 796 -1.28 -7.48 -6.90
N CYS A 797 -1.41 -8.76 -7.21
CA CYS A 797 -2.17 -9.24 -8.36
C CYS A 797 -2.91 -10.56 -8.04
N GLU A 798 -3.43 -11.22 -9.08
CA GLU A 798 -4.31 -12.38 -8.99
C GLU A 798 -3.78 -13.49 -8.09
N TRP A 799 -2.48 -13.84 -8.20
CA TRP A 799 -1.91 -14.90 -7.37
C TRP A 799 -1.93 -14.52 -5.88
N SER A 800 -1.69 -13.24 -5.56
CA SER A 800 -1.45 -12.78 -4.19
C SER A 800 -2.68 -12.28 -3.45
N ILE A 801 -3.62 -11.64 -4.15
CA ILE A 801 -4.79 -10.94 -3.58
C ILE A 801 -6.10 -11.30 -4.29
N GLY A 802 -6.06 -12.13 -5.34
CA GLY A 802 -7.24 -12.63 -6.05
C GLY A 802 -7.96 -11.64 -6.96
N CYS A 803 -7.31 -10.52 -7.33
CA CYS A 803 -7.86 -9.51 -8.25
C CYS A 803 -6.82 -9.03 -9.28
N GLU A 804 -7.21 -8.08 -10.14
CA GLU A 804 -6.30 -7.47 -11.12
C GLU A 804 -5.08 -6.83 -10.44
N THR A 805 -3.99 -6.72 -11.20
CA THR A 805 -2.73 -6.12 -10.74
C THR A 805 -2.93 -4.68 -10.28
N GLU A 806 -2.40 -4.38 -9.10
CA GLU A 806 -2.27 -3.06 -8.52
C GLU A 806 -0.78 -2.79 -8.25
N ASP A 807 -0.30 -1.64 -8.70
CA ASP A 807 1.07 -1.12 -8.60
C ASP A 807 1.06 0.30 -8.00
N SER A 808 0.14 0.57 -7.06
CA SER A 808 -0.06 1.90 -6.47
C SER A 808 1.17 2.38 -5.68
N CYS A 809 1.99 1.45 -5.14
CA CYS A 809 3.30 1.76 -4.57
C CYS A 809 4.22 2.49 -5.58
N TYR A 810 4.37 1.93 -6.78
CA TYR A 810 5.24 2.47 -7.82
C TYR A 810 4.75 3.83 -8.33
N LYS A 811 3.44 3.95 -8.54
CA LYS A 811 2.80 5.20 -8.95
C LYS A 811 3.02 6.32 -7.92
N ALA A 812 2.92 6.01 -6.63
CA ALA A 812 3.19 6.99 -5.57
C ALA A 812 4.65 7.49 -5.61
N TYR A 813 5.63 6.58 -5.75
CA TYR A 813 7.04 6.96 -5.88
C TYR A 813 7.29 7.89 -7.07
N LEU A 814 6.82 7.52 -8.26
CA LEU A 814 6.98 8.34 -9.47
C LEU A 814 6.36 9.73 -9.29
N HIS A 815 5.14 9.79 -8.72
CA HIS A 815 4.41 11.02 -8.50
C HIS A 815 5.19 12.01 -7.64
N PHE A 816 5.65 11.58 -6.46
CA PHE A 816 6.33 12.49 -5.55
C PHE A 816 7.73 12.88 -6.02
N ILE A 817 8.46 11.98 -6.69
CA ILE A 817 9.76 12.33 -7.30
C ILE A 817 9.59 13.44 -8.35
N ARG A 818 8.58 13.32 -9.22
CA ARG A 818 8.32 14.30 -10.29
C ARG A 818 7.91 15.67 -9.75
N LEU A 819 7.15 15.68 -8.66
CA LEU A 819 6.64 16.91 -8.04
C LEU A 819 7.60 17.60 -7.09
N SER A 820 8.68 16.92 -6.71
CA SER A 820 9.69 17.47 -5.80
C SER A 820 10.21 18.83 -6.28
N LYS A 821 10.44 19.74 -5.34
CA LYS A 821 10.88 21.11 -5.63
C LYS A 821 12.30 21.37 -5.13
N HIS A 822 12.69 20.77 -4.01
CA HIS A 822 13.92 21.14 -3.31
C HIS A 822 14.78 19.93 -2.95
N PHE A 823 14.18 18.87 -2.44
CA PHE A 823 14.94 17.79 -1.82
C PHE A 823 14.22 16.45 -1.88
N ILE A 824 14.97 15.41 -2.24
CA ILE A 824 14.54 14.02 -2.17
C ILE A 824 15.51 13.25 -1.28
N TYR A 825 14.97 12.54 -0.28
CA TYR A 825 15.71 11.58 0.52
C TYR A 825 15.13 10.19 0.36
N ILE A 826 15.99 9.23 0.00
CA ILE A 826 15.61 7.82 -0.19
C ILE A 826 16.48 6.98 0.74
N GLN A 827 15.85 6.11 1.52
CA GLN A 827 16.52 4.97 2.13
C GLN A 827 15.88 3.70 1.59
N ASN A 828 16.62 2.86 0.89
CA ASN A 828 16.08 1.64 0.33
C ASN A 828 17.09 0.49 0.36
N LEU A 829 16.63 -0.72 0.66
CA LEU A 829 17.48 -1.91 0.57
C LEU A 829 18.05 -2.12 -0.83
N PHE A 830 17.23 -1.92 -1.85
CA PHE A 830 17.64 -2.06 -3.25
C PHE A 830 17.45 -0.74 -3.99
N PHE A 831 18.32 -0.48 -4.96
CA PHE A 831 18.19 0.63 -5.89
C PHE A 831 18.43 0.15 -7.32
N ILE A 832 17.55 -0.74 -7.78
CA ILE A 832 17.60 -1.42 -9.08
C ILE A 832 16.49 -0.85 -9.98
N SER A 833 16.87 -0.01 -10.91
CA SER A 833 15.94 0.69 -11.79
C SER A 833 16.58 0.94 -13.16
N SER A 834 15.91 1.71 -14.02
CA SER A 834 16.43 1.98 -15.35
C SER A 834 16.11 3.38 -15.85
N CYS A 835 17.09 4.01 -16.50
CA CYS A 835 16.98 5.28 -17.19
C CYS A 835 16.50 5.15 -18.65
N GLY A 836 16.07 3.96 -19.09
CA GLY A 836 15.56 3.76 -20.46
C GLY A 836 15.81 2.37 -21.06
N ALA A 837 16.52 1.48 -20.37
CA ALA A 837 16.74 0.10 -20.80
C ALA A 837 15.45 -0.75 -20.71
N LYS A 838 15.44 -1.90 -21.40
CA LYS A 838 14.31 -2.86 -21.34
C LYS A 838 14.16 -3.53 -19.97
N ILE A 839 15.28 -3.75 -19.28
CA ILE A 839 15.36 -4.39 -17.96
C ILE A 839 16.38 -3.60 -17.14
N PRO A 840 16.09 -3.27 -15.86
CA PRO A 840 14.78 -3.38 -15.18
C PRO A 840 13.68 -2.53 -15.85
N LYS A 841 12.41 -2.88 -15.62
CA LYS A 841 11.24 -2.22 -16.25
C LYS A 841 10.81 -0.94 -15.52
N ASN A 842 10.94 -0.90 -14.19
CA ASN A 842 10.53 0.25 -13.40
C ASN A 842 11.35 1.51 -13.76
N ARG A 843 10.72 2.69 -13.70
CA ARG A 843 11.27 3.97 -14.19
C ARG A 843 11.58 4.98 -13.09
N ILE A 844 11.84 4.52 -11.87
CA ILE A 844 12.18 5.40 -10.74
C ILE A 844 13.50 6.16 -11.01
N ALA A 845 14.54 5.47 -11.50
CA ALA A 845 15.80 6.13 -11.87
C ALA A 845 15.63 7.16 -12.98
N LEU A 846 14.79 6.87 -13.99
CA LEU A 846 14.46 7.83 -15.04
C LEU A 846 13.75 9.08 -14.49
N ALA A 847 12.81 8.91 -13.53
CA ALA A 847 12.13 10.04 -12.90
C ALA A 847 13.11 10.93 -12.11
N ILE A 848 14.03 10.33 -11.36
CA ILE A 848 15.10 11.05 -10.64
C ILE A 848 16.01 11.79 -11.64
N LEU A 849 16.48 11.11 -12.67
CA LEU A 849 17.31 11.67 -13.73
C LEU A 849 16.64 12.89 -14.39
N ASN A 850 15.37 12.78 -14.77
CA ASN A 850 14.61 13.87 -15.39
C ASN A 850 14.42 15.05 -14.45
N ARG A 851 14.18 14.79 -13.15
CA ARG A 851 14.07 15.84 -12.15
C ARG A 851 15.39 16.59 -11.95
N ILE A 852 16.51 15.89 -11.94
CA ILE A 852 17.85 16.50 -11.86
C ILE A 852 18.17 17.30 -13.12
N ARG A 853 17.89 16.75 -14.32
CA ARG A 853 18.04 17.49 -15.59
C ARG A 853 17.28 18.81 -15.54
N LYS A 854 16.05 18.80 -15.02
CA LYS A 854 15.25 20.02 -14.84
C LYS A 854 15.95 21.00 -13.89
N ALA A 855 16.42 20.53 -12.74
CA ALA A 855 17.12 21.37 -11.77
C ALA A 855 18.38 22.02 -12.37
N ILE A 856 19.21 21.25 -13.09
CA ILE A 856 20.42 21.77 -13.73
C ILE A 856 20.07 22.84 -14.77
N LYS A 857 19.11 22.56 -15.66
CA LYS A 857 18.69 23.50 -16.72
C LYS A 857 18.11 24.81 -16.16
N LEU A 858 17.44 24.74 -15.02
CA LEU A 858 16.82 25.89 -14.36
C LEU A 858 17.71 26.50 -13.27
N ASN A 859 18.92 25.97 -13.06
CA ASN A 859 19.83 26.35 -11.97
C ASN A 859 19.14 26.37 -10.59
N GLU A 860 18.32 25.36 -10.31
CA GLU A 860 17.62 25.20 -9.03
C GLU A 860 18.56 24.63 -7.95
N ASP A 861 18.42 25.11 -6.71
CA ASP A 861 18.97 24.43 -5.54
C ASP A 861 18.11 23.21 -5.23
N PHE A 862 18.53 22.08 -5.80
CA PHE A 862 17.85 20.80 -5.71
C PHE A 862 18.83 19.67 -5.45
N THR A 863 18.51 18.78 -4.51
CA THR A 863 19.39 17.67 -4.14
C THR A 863 18.64 16.37 -3.93
N VAL A 864 19.24 15.26 -4.36
CA VAL A 864 18.78 13.89 -4.14
C VAL A 864 19.82 13.13 -3.32
N SER A 865 19.43 12.59 -2.17
CA SER A 865 20.28 11.73 -1.35
C SER A 865 19.71 10.31 -1.29
N VAL A 866 20.48 9.34 -1.77
CA VAL A 866 20.09 7.92 -1.80
C VAL A 866 20.98 7.11 -0.85
N LEU A 867 20.38 6.54 0.19
CA LEU A 867 21.02 5.64 1.14
C LEU A 867 20.63 4.19 0.82
N VAL A 868 21.61 3.32 0.59
CA VAL A 868 21.42 1.92 0.18
C VAL A 868 22.40 0.99 0.90
N SER A 869 22.00 -0.27 1.10
CA SER A 869 22.90 -1.29 1.65
C SER A 869 24.03 -1.58 0.67
N ILE A 870 25.25 -1.81 1.17
CA ILE A 870 26.40 -2.16 0.33
C ILE A 870 26.26 -3.59 -0.18
N ASN A 871 26.14 -4.55 0.73
CA ASN A 871 25.81 -5.92 0.40
C ASN A 871 24.43 -6.25 0.97
N PRO A 872 23.43 -6.55 0.12
CA PRO A 872 22.06 -6.71 0.55
C PRO A 872 21.72 -8.07 1.17
N SER A 873 22.60 -9.08 1.15
CA SER A 873 22.57 -10.29 2.02
C SER A 873 23.43 -11.39 1.38
N GLY A 874 24.00 -12.29 2.18
CA GLY A 874 24.65 -13.52 1.70
C GLY A 874 26.12 -13.34 1.28
N ASP A 875 26.79 -14.46 1.02
CA ASP A 875 28.22 -14.48 0.66
C ASP A 875 28.42 -13.85 -0.73
N ILE A 876 29.41 -12.96 -0.89
CA ILE A 876 29.74 -12.35 -2.18
C ILE A 876 30.18 -13.37 -3.24
N ASN A 877 30.59 -14.57 -2.82
CA ASN A 877 30.88 -15.69 -3.71
C ASN A 877 29.61 -16.32 -4.33
N GLU A 878 28.42 -15.99 -3.84
CA GLU A 878 27.16 -16.40 -4.46
C GLU A 878 26.80 -15.47 -5.64
N ALA A 879 26.40 -16.07 -6.76
CA ALA A 879 26.07 -15.33 -7.98
C ALA A 879 24.91 -14.34 -7.75
N ALA A 880 23.90 -14.73 -6.97
CA ALA A 880 22.76 -13.89 -6.63
C ALA A 880 23.17 -12.54 -6.04
N ASN A 881 24.12 -12.56 -5.09
CA ASN A 881 24.51 -11.36 -4.37
C ASN A 881 25.36 -10.45 -5.26
N ARG A 882 26.28 -11.01 -6.06
CA ARG A 882 27.02 -10.25 -7.07
C ARG A 882 26.10 -9.59 -8.09
N MET A 883 25.09 -10.31 -8.58
CA MET A 883 24.13 -9.78 -9.56
C MET A 883 23.35 -8.60 -9.01
N VAL A 884 22.88 -8.68 -7.76
CA VAL A 884 22.13 -7.58 -7.13
C VAL A 884 23.01 -6.34 -6.92
N ILE A 885 24.26 -6.51 -6.47
CA ILE A 885 25.22 -5.40 -6.36
C ILE A 885 25.47 -4.79 -7.75
N ALA A 886 25.68 -5.62 -8.76
CA ALA A 886 25.94 -5.17 -10.12
C ALA A 886 24.77 -4.38 -10.72
N TRP A 887 23.54 -4.84 -10.55
CA TRP A 887 22.34 -4.12 -11.00
C TRP A 887 22.13 -2.80 -10.25
N THR A 888 22.48 -2.76 -8.96
CA THR A 888 22.45 -1.54 -8.16
C THR A 888 23.47 -0.53 -8.68
N ASN A 889 24.72 -0.96 -8.90
CA ASN A 889 25.78 -0.12 -9.47
C ASN A 889 25.41 0.38 -10.88
N LYS A 890 24.87 -0.50 -11.74
CA LYS A 890 24.42 -0.15 -13.09
C LYS A 890 23.30 0.89 -13.12
N THR A 891 22.47 0.93 -12.08
CA THR A 891 21.46 1.98 -11.91
C THR A 891 22.13 3.31 -11.53
N MET A 892 23.06 3.28 -10.58
CA MET A 892 23.64 4.49 -9.99
C MET A 892 24.73 5.14 -10.86
N PHE A 893 25.75 4.37 -11.26
CA PHE A 893 26.97 4.94 -11.84
C PHE A 893 27.74 4.06 -12.84
N ASP A 894 27.45 2.76 -12.93
CA ASP A 894 28.19 1.84 -13.80
C ASP A 894 27.60 1.81 -15.22
N GLY A 895 28.37 2.30 -16.20
CA GLY A 895 28.02 2.35 -17.61
C GLY A 895 27.32 3.63 -18.07
N PRO A 896 27.22 3.85 -19.40
CA PRO A 896 26.69 5.08 -20.00
C PRO A 896 25.19 5.28 -19.78
N ASP A 897 24.45 4.22 -19.48
CA ASP A 897 23.00 4.24 -19.24
C ASP A 897 22.62 4.46 -17.77
N SER A 898 23.60 4.57 -16.87
CA SER A 898 23.40 4.84 -15.44
C SER A 898 23.02 6.31 -15.19
N ILE A 899 22.48 6.64 -14.00
CA ILE A 899 22.14 8.03 -13.66
C ILE A 899 23.36 8.95 -13.80
N LEU A 900 24.49 8.61 -13.16
CA LEU A 900 25.69 9.43 -13.24
C LEU A 900 26.37 9.38 -14.61
N GLY A 901 26.33 8.24 -15.32
CA GLY A 901 26.88 8.13 -16.67
C GLY A 901 26.21 9.10 -17.64
N ILE A 902 24.87 9.14 -17.62
CA ILE A 902 24.08 10.06 -18.45
C ILE A 902 24.32 11.52 -18.03
N LEU A 903 24.25 11.84 -16.74
CA LEU A 903 24.43 13.22 -16.28
C LEU A 903 25.83 13.76 -16.58
N SER A 904 26.86 12.94 -16.42
CA SER A 904 28.25 13.34 -16.69
C SER A 904 28.47 13.60 -18.18
N ALA A 905 27.83 12.82 -19.05
CA ALA A 905 27.89 13.03 -20.50
C ALA A 905 27.11 14.28 -20.95
N GLU A 906 25.93 14.52 -20.37
CA GLU A 906 25.10 15.68 -20.73
C GLU A 906 25.60 17.00 -20.14
N TYR A 907 26.22 16.98 -18.95
CA TYR A 907 26.63 18.17 -18.20
C TYR A 907 28.07 18.06 -17.66
N PRO A 908 29.10 17.96 -18.53
CA PRO A 908 30.47 17.67 -18.11
C PRO A 908 31.12 18.74 -17.21
N ASN A 909 30.60 19.97 -17.25
CA ASN A 909 31.12 21.10 -16.47
C ASN A 909 30.30 21.39 -15.19
N VAL A 910 29.33 20.54 -14.85
CA VAL A 910 28.48 20.72 -13.67
C VAL A 910 28.98 19.81 -12.56
N ASP A 911 29.16 20.37 -11.36
CA ASP A 911 29.40 19.58 -10.16
C ASP A 911 28.12 18.80 -9.79
N LEU A 912 28.07 17.54 -10.24
CA LEU A 912 26.94 16.65 -9.99
C LEU A 912 26.76 16.30 -8.52
N SER A 913 27.79 16.47 -7.68
CA SER A 913 27.69 16.20 -6.25
C SER A 913 26.73 17.13 -5.53
N LYS A 914 26.41 18.30 -6.12
CA LYS A 914 25.35 19.21 -5.65
C LYS A 914 23.95 18.61 -5.79
N TYR A 915 23.73 17.80 -6.83
CA TYR A 915 22.41 17.35 -7.25
C TYR A 915 22.07 15.93 -6.81
N ILE A 916 23.06 15.04 -6.73
CA ILE A 916 22.82 13.65 -6.32
C ILE A 916 24.03 13.01 -5.62
N GLY A 917 23.75 12.32 -4.51
CA GLY A 917 24.73 11.51 -3.79
C GLY A 917 24.20 10.13 -3.41
N PHE A 918 25.11 9.15 -3.36
CA PHE A 918 24.86 7.77 -2.97
C PHE A 918 25.66 7.43 -1.71
N TYR A 919 24.98 6.87 -0.71
CA TYR A 919 25.50 6.70 0.64
C TYR A 919 25.18 5.31 1.18
N SER A 920 25.90 4.91 2.22
CA SER A 920 25.60 3.72 3.01
C SER A 920 25.95 3.98 4.49
N LEU A 921 25.80 2.96 5.33
CA LEU A 921 26.01 3.07 6.78
C LEU A 921 27.02 2.00 7.26
N ARG A 922 27.90 2.37 8.20
CA ARG A 922 28.89 1.46 8.79
C ARG A 922 29.11 1.79 10.26
N GLN A 923 29.32 0.75 11.08
CA GLN A 923 29.62 0.87 12.51
C GLN A 923 30.96 0.22 12.85
N TRP A 924 31.52 0.63 13.98
CA TRP A 924 32.72 0.07 14.58
C TRP A 924 32.61 0.00 16.10
N GLU A 925 33.35 -0.94 16.71
CA GLU A 925 33.50 -1.08 18.16
C GLU A 925 34.89 -1.63 18.51
N ILE A 926 35.35 -1.37 19.73
CA ILE A 926 36.61 -1.90 20.26
C ILE A 926 36.32 -2.85 21.41
N SER A 927 36.95 -4.03 21.39
CA SER A 927 36.89 -4.99 22.49
C SER A 927 38.17 -5.84 22.54
N ASN A 928 38.69 -6.08 23.74
CA ASN A 928 39.85 -6.96 23.98
C ASN A 928 41.05 -6.69 23.05
N GLY A 929 41.43 -5.42 22.87
CA GLY A 929 42.57 -5.02 22.03
C GLY A 929 42.33 -5.18 20.52
N LYS A 930 41.07 -5.32 20.09
CA LYS A 930 40.67 -5.49 18.68
C LYS A 930 39.66 -4.43 18.29
N ILE A 931 39.78 -3.91 17.07
CA ILE A 931 38.79 -3.03 16.44
C ILE A 931 37.98 -3.85 15.44
N PHE A 932 36.67 -3.89 15.66
CA PHE A 932 35.69 -4.55 14.80
C PHE A 932 34.96 -3.49 13.97
N THR A 933 34.53 -3.86 12.77
CA THR A 933 33.63 -3.03 11.96
C THR A 933 32.69 -3.90 11.16
N GLU A 934 31.48 -3.41 10.96
CA GLU A 934 30.47 -4.08 10.12
C GLU A 934 29.59 -3.02 9.44
N GLN A 935 29.11 -3.32 8.23
CA GLN A 935 28.09 -2.49 7.58
C GLN A 935 26.81 -2.51 8.41
N ILE A 936 26.11 -1.39 8.45
CA ILE A 936 24.74 -1.38 8.98
C ILE A 936 23.82 -1.70 7.80
N TYR A 937 23.03 -2.75 7.96
CA TYR A 937 22.13 -3.24 6.94
C TYR A 937 20.94 -2.30 6.76
N VAL A 938 20.96 -1.50 5.70
CA VAL A 938 19.87 -0.56 5.37
C VAL A 938 18.72 -1.34 4.77
N HIS A 939 17.79 -1.79 5.63
CA HIS A 939 16.59 -2.50 5.23
C HIS A 939 15.37 -1.58 5.05
N SER A 940 15.48 -0.30 5.40
CA SER A 940 14.42 0.71 5.17
C SER A 940 13.85 0.68 3.74
N LYS A 941 12.60 1.10 3.58
CA LYS A 941 11.99 1.47 2.28
C LYS A 941 11.22 2.77 2.43
N VAL A 942 11.98 3.86 2.47
CA VAL A 942 11.50 5.21 2.80
C VAL A 942 11.82 6.16 1.65
N LEU A 943 10.83 6.97 1.27
CA LEU A 943 10.98 8.14 0.41
C LEU A 943 10.46 9.36 1.17
N ILE A 944 11.28 10.40 1.33
CA ILE A 944 10.86 11.69 1.87
C ILE A 944 11.09 12.76 0.79
N VAL A 945 10.08 13.59 0.54
CA VAL A 945 10.14 14.66 -0.47
C VAL A 945 9.78 15.99 0.16
N ASP A 946 10.70 16.96 0.02
CA ASP A 946 10.58 18.35 0.45
C ASP A 946 10.14 18.56 1.92
N ASP A 947 10.40 17.58 2.80
CA ASP A 947 9.83 17.51 4.16
C ASP A 947 8.29 17.66 4.19
N LYS A 948 7.60 17.31 3.09
CA LYS A 948 6.14 17.42 2.95
C LYS A 948 5.43 16.08 2.88
N VAL A 949 6.15 15.06 2.43
CA VAL A 949 5.60 13.74 2.17
C VAL A 949 6.59 12.69 2.62
N ALA A 950 6.10 11.65 3.30
CA ALA A 950 6.84 10.43 3.56
C ALA A 950 6.08 9.22 2.98
N VAL A 951 6.78 8.36 2.26
CA VAL A 951 6.29 7.04 1.83
C VAL A 951 7.09 5.97 2.56
N ILE A 952 6.41 5.16 3.36
CA ILE A 952 7.03 4.16 4.26
C ILE A 952 6.34 2.81 4.07
N GLY A 953 7.09 1.73 3.89
CA GLY A 953 6.48 0.40 3.72
C GLY A 953 7.48 -0.70 3.45
N SER A 954 7.05 -1.69 2.65
CA SER A 954 7.86 -2.85 2.26
C SER A 954 8.40 -2.77 0.81
N CYS A 955 7.94 -1.80 0.02
CA CYS A 955 8.22 -1.66 -1.41
C CYS A 955 9.69 -1.25 -1.68
N ASN A 956 10.53 -2.20 -2.12
CA ASN A 956 11.90 -1.91 -2.56
C ASN A 956 11.93 -1.18 -3.91
N ILE A 957 12.99 -0.42 -4.21
CA ILE A 957 13.20 0.12 -5.57
C ILE A 957 13.81 -0.98 -6.43
N ASN A 958 12.93 -1.86 -6.93
CA ASN A 958 13.23 -2.93 -7.88
C ASN A 958 11.92 -3.36 -8.58
N ASP A 959 12.00 -4.09 -9.69
CA ASP A 959 10.82 -4.57 -10.41
C ASP A 959 10.00 -5.56 -9.56
N ARG A 960 10.67 -6.38 -8.73
CA ARG A 960 10.04 -7.32 -7.81
C ARG A 960 8.97 -6.67 -6.94
N SER A 961 9.25 -5.50 -6.37
CA SER A 961 8.33 -4.77 -5.51
C SER A 961 7.45 -3.78 -6.29
N MET A 962 7.94 -3.19 -7.39
CA MET A 962 7.28 -2.05 -8.05
C MET A 962 6.29 -2.43 -9.15
N LEU A 963 6.36 -3.62 -9.76
CA LEU A 963 5.51 -3.96 -10.91
C LEU A 963 4.10 -4.46 -10.54
N GLY A 964 3.81 -4.69 -9.26
CA GLY A 964 2.49 -5.16 -8.80
C GLY A 964 2.22 -6.65 -9.02
N TYR A 965 2.72 -7.22 -10.12
CA TYR A 965 2.46 -8.62 -10.50
C TYR A 965 3.50 -9.65 -10.02
N ARG A 966 4.53 -9.19 -9.28
CA ARG A 966 5.59 -10.02 -8.68
C ARG A 966 5.34 -10.21 -7.18
N ASP A 967 6.15 -9.61 -6.29
CA ASP A 967 5.95 -9.70 -4.85
C ASP A 967 4.75 -8.84 -4.42
N SER A 968 4.02 -9.31 -3.41
CA SER A 968 2.96 -8.49 -2.81
C SER A 968 3.54 -7.62 -1.70
N GLU A 969 3.33 -6.31 -1.80
CA GLU A 969 3.92 -5.28 -0.94
C GLU A 969 2.86 -4.33 -0.40
N MET A 970 3.18 -3.56 0.64
CA MET A 970 2.31 -2.51 1.15
C MET A 970 3.13 -1.33 1.67
N ALA A 971 2.63 -0.11 1.48
CA ALA A 971 3.19 1.11 2.03
C ALA A 971 2.09 2.11 2.40
N CYS A 972 2.45 3.10 3.20
CA CYS A 972 1.61 4.27 3.46
C CYS A 972 2.26 5.51 2.88
N VAL A 973 1.44 6.37 2.28
CA VAL A 973 1.79 7.75 1.92
C VAL A 973 1.26 8.63 3.04
N VAL A 974 2.12 9.35 3.73
CA VAL A 974 1.80 10.25 4.85
C VAL A 974 2.13 11.68 4.44
N GLN A 975 1.15 12.57 4.59
CA GLN A 975 1.28 14.01 4.37
C GLN A 975 0.51 14.70 5.48
N ASP A 976 1.11 15.63 6.22
CA ASP A 976 0.36 16.29 7.28
C ASP A 976 -0.56 17.41 6.79
N GLN A 977 -1.58 17.68 7.60
CA GLN A 977 -2.26 18.98 7.66
C GLN A 977 -1.65 19.90 8.74
N ASP A 978 -0.92 19.34 9.70
CA ASP A 978 -0.11 20.04 10.71
C ASP A 978 1.24 20.51 10.11
N PHE A 979 1.28 21.76 9.64
CA PHE A 979 2.48 22.38 9.07
C PHE A 979 3.29 23.14 10.13
N ILE A 980 4.61 22.99 10.05
CA ILE A 980 5.55 23.76 10.89
C ILE A 980 6.41 24.69 10.02
N PRO A 981 6.72 25.92 10.50
CA PRO A 981 7.67 26.80 9.84
C PRO A 981 9.06 26.19 9.80
N SER A 982 9.73 26.26 8.66
CA SER A 982 11.11 25.79 8.45
C SER A 982 11.79 26.61 7.34
N THR A 983 12.98 26.22 6.93
CA THR A 983 13.66 26.77 5.75
C THR A 983 14.10 25.67 4.78
N MET A 984 14.21 26.03 3.50
CA MET A 984 14.69 25.17 2.44
C MET A 984 15.56 25.99 1.48
N GLY A 985 16.87 25.73 1.46
CA GLY A 985 17.83 26.58 0.76
C GLY A 985 17.88 28.00 1.35
N GLY A 986 17.71 28.12 2.67
CA GLY A 986 17.68 29.41 3.39
C GLY A 986 16.38 30.21 3.22
N LYS A 987 15.43 29.72 2.41
CA LYS A 987 14.14 30.38 2.19
C LYS A 987 13.07 29.84 3.14
N PRO A 988 12.25 30.69 3.78
CA PRO A 988 11.14 30.23 4.62
C PRO A 988 10.15 29.36 3.84
N VAL A 989 9.80 28.21 4.40
CA VAL A 989 8.81 27.28 3.85
C VAL A 989 7.96 26.67 4.97
N GLN A 990 6.76 26.24 4.63
CA GLN A 990 5.94 25.38 5.48
C GLN A 990 6.23 23.91 5.13
N VAL A 991 6.53 23.10 6.14
CA VAL A 991 6.83 21.65 5.99
C VAL A 991 5.87 20.82 6.85
N SER A 992 5.66 19.56 6.47
CA SER A 992 4.85 18.61 7.24
C SER A 992 5.65 18.18 8.47
N LYS A 993 5.02 18.24 9.64
CA LYS A 993 5.64 17.86 10.91
C LYS A 993 6.19 16.43 10.89
N PHE A 994 5.40 15.44 10.50
CA PHE A 994 5.75 14.03 10.35
C PHE A 994 6.96 13.84 9.43
N ALA A 995 6.91 14.34 8.20
CA ALA A 995 7.99 14.14 7.24
C ALA A 995 9.28 14.86 7.68
N HIS A 996 9.15 16.10 8.18
CA HIS A 996 10.26 16.88 8.69
C HIS A 996 10.92 16.22 9.91
N THR A 997 10.15 15.89 10.95
CA THR A 997 10.68 15.29 12.19
C THR A 997 11.31 13.93 11.93
N LEU A 998 10.71 13.09 11.07
CA LEU A 998 11.32 11.83 10.65
C LEU A 998 12.67 12.05 9.98
N ARG A 999 12.75 12.97 9.01
CA ARG A 999 13.99 13.27 8.27
C ARG A 999 15.07 13.87 9.17
N VAL A 1000 14.72 14.79 10.06
CA VAL A 1000 15.63 15.35 11.09
C VAL A 1000 16.20 14.25 11.97
N ASN A 1001 15.36 13.33 12.49
CA ASN A 1001 15.83 12.28 13.39
C ASN A 1001 16.65 11.20 12.69
N LEU A 1002 16.32 10.86 11.44
CA LEU A 1002 17.15 10.00 10.61
C LEU A 1002 18.54 10.62 10.39
N TRP A 1003 18.60 11.90 10.04
CA TRP A 1003 19.87 12.60 9.84
C TRP A 1003 20.65 12.77 11.14
N ARG A 1004 19.99 13.12 12.25
CA ARG A 1004 20.58 13.19 13.59
C ARG A 1004 21.28 11.88 13.94
N LEU A 1005 20.59 10.76 13.72
CA LEU A 1005 21.11 9.42 13.97
C LEU A 1005 22.31 9.10 13.07
N HIS A 1006 22.17 9.28 11.75
CA HIS A 1006 23.21 8.90 10.78
C HIS A 1006 24.47 9.75 10.90
N LEU A 1007 24.33 11.02 11.25
CA LEU A 1007 25.43 11.96 11.45
C LEU A 1007 25.97 11.97 12.89
N GLY A 1008 25.38 11.22 13.82
CA GLY A 1008 25.80 11.17 15.22
C GLY A 1008 25.76 12.54 15.90
N LEU A 1009 24.68 13.30 15.64
CA LEU A 1009 24.51 14.66 16.16
C LEU A 1009 23.96 14.66 17.59
N LYS A 1010 24.47 15.59 18.40
CA LYS A 1010 23.87 15.92 19.70
C LYS A 1010 22.70 16.88 19.50
N ASP A 1011 21.85 17.04 20.51
CA ASP A 1011 20.66 17.89 20.40
C ASP A 1011 20.98 19.36 20.07
N ASN A 1012 22.13 19.86 20.52
CA ASN A 1012 22.61 21.21 20.19
C ASN A 1012 23.03 21.37 18.71
N ASP A 1013 23.31 20.28 18.00
CA ASP A 1013 23.70 20.32 16.58
C ASP A 1013 22.49 20.27 15.64
N ILE A 1014 21.31 19.87 16.12
CA ILE A 1014 20.09 19.68 15.32
C ILE A 1014 19.69 20.93 14.51
N PRO A 1015 19.78 22.17 15.04
CA PRO A 1015 19.44 23.36 14.27
C PRO A 1015 20.16 23.46 12.92
N ASN A 1016 21.36 22.87 12.81
CA ASN A 1016 22.16 22.91 11.59
C ASN A 1016 21.67 21.96 10.48
N ILE A 1017 20.73 21.06 10.79
CA ILE A 1017 20.16 20.11 9.84
C ILE A 1017 18.66 20.30 9.63
N ILE A 1018 18.08 21.40 10.14
CA ILE A 1018 16.66 21.72 9.91
C ILE A 1018 16.40 21.94 8.42
N ASP A 1019 17.29 22.68 7.74
CA ASP A 1019 17.26 22.89 6.30
C ASP A 1019 18.10 21.82 5.58
N PRO A 1020 17.49 20.82 4.92
CA PRO A 1020 18.23 19.72 4.32
C PRO A 1020 19.04 20.17 3.10
N VAL A 1021 18.69 21.27 2.43
CA VAL A 1021 19.41 21.75 1.24
C VAL A 1021 20.69 22.48 1.65
N VAL A 1022 20.62 23.33 2.69
CA VAL A 1022 21.81 24.00 3.23
C VAL A 1022 22.73 22.98 3.91
N ALA A 1023 22.17 22.10 4.74
CA ALA A 1023 22.93 21.13 5.52
C ALA A 1023 23.59 20.02 4.67
N TYR A 1024 23.11 19.81 3.44
CA TYR A 1024 23.58 18.72 2.61
C TYR A 1024 25.09 18.75 2.36
N LYS A 1025 25.65 19.90 1.99
CA LYS A 1025 27.07 19.99 1.69
C LYS A 1025 27.92 19.90 2.96
N ASP A 1026 27.61 20.76 3.93
CA ASP A 1026 28.51 21.05 5.07
C ASP A 1026 28.39 20.01 6.19
N TYR A 1027 27.28 19.28 6.26
CA TYR A 1027 27.09 18.21 7.26
C TYR A 1027 27.00 16.85 6.59
N TRP A 1028 26.06 16.64 5.67
CA TRP A 1028 25.78 15.31 5.13
C TRP A 1028 26.94 14.78 4.29
N LEU A 1029 27.30 15.49 3.22
CA LEU A 1029 28.38 15.11 2.31
C LEU A 1029 29.75 15.19 2.99
N ALA A 1030 30.01 16.23 3.80
CA ALA A 1030 31.27 16.37 4.53
C ALA A 1030 31.52 15.20 5.51
N THR A 1031 30.51 14.80 6.29
CA THR A 1031 30.62 13.66 7.22
C THR A 1031 30.85 12.36 6.46
N ALA A 1032 30.07 12.11 5.40
CA ALA A 1032 30.24 10.91 4.58
C ALA A 1032 31.65 10.81 3.99
N ASN A 1033 32.20 11.91 3.45
CA ASN A 1033 33.57 11.96 2.92
C ASN A 1033 34.61 11.67 4.00
N SER A 1034 34.52 12.35 5.15
CA SER A 1034 35.46 12.19 6.26
C SER A 1034 35.45 10.75 6.78
N ASN A 1035 34.27 10.20 7.04
CA ASN A 1035 34.13 8.83 7.53
C ASN A 1035 34.66 7.80 6.54
N THR A 1036 34.29 7.91 5.25
CA THR A 1036 34.81 7.01 4.21
C THR A 1036 36.33 7.02 4.13
N LYS A 1037 36.96 8.21 4.23
CA LYS A 1037 38.42 8.33 4.25
C LYS A 1037 39.04 7.58 5.44
N ILE A 1038 38.51 7.80 6.64
CA ILE A 1038 39.01 7.13 7.86
C ILE A 1038 38.84 5.60 7.77
N TYR A 1039 37.68 5.12 7.31
CA TYR A 1039 37.46 3.68 7.13
C TYR A 1039 38.45 3.07 6.11
N LYS A 1040 38.74 3.77 5.02
CA LYS A 1040 39.77 3.36 4.04
C LYS A 1040 41.16 3.29 4.67
N GLU A 1041 41.57 4.33 5.40
CA GLU A 1041 42.91 4.43 6.01
C GLU A 1041 43.13 3.41 7.12
N VAL A 1042 42.15 3.21 8.00
CA VAL A 1042 42.31 2.36 9.19
C VAL A 1042 42.18 0.87 8.86
N PHE A 1043 41.17 0.52 8.06
CA PHE A 1043 40.82 -0.88 7.80
C PHE A 1043 41.46 -1.40 6.51
N GLY A 1044 41.74 -0.54 5.53
CA GLY A 1044 42.30 -0.98 4.23
C GLY A 1044 41.49 -2.14 3.64
N ASP A 1045 42.16 -3.16 3.13
CA ASP A 1045 41.51 -4.35 2.54
C ASP A 1045 40.82 -5.27 3.57
N ALA A 1046 40.84 -4.93 4.87
CA ALA A 1046 40.10 -5.70 5.89
C ALA A 1046 38.58 -5.62 5.68
N ILE A 1047 38.07 -4.55 5.04
CA ILE A 1047 36.65 -4.43 4.71
C ILE A 1047 36.42 -4.63 3.20
N PRO A 1048 35.38 -5.39 2.81
CA PRO A 1048 35.09 -5.69 1.39
C PRO A 1048 34.95 -4.46 0.50
N GLU A 1049 34.43 -3.36 1.04
CA GLU A 1049 34.16 -2.13 0.28
C GLU A 1049 35.40 -1.44 -0.27
N ASN A 1050 36.56 -1.74 0.33
CA ASN A 1050 37.83 -1.16 -0.08
C ASN A 1050 38.53 -2.01 -1.16
N GLN A 1051 38.05 -3.23 -1.40
CA GLN A 1051 38.70 -4.18 -2.28
C GLN A 1051 38.29 -3.96 -3.74
N SER A 1052 39.25 -3.97 -4.67
CA SER A 1052 38.99 -3.91 -6.12
C SER A 1052 38.56 -5.27 -6.71
N ARG A 1053 38.75 -6.37 -5.98
CA ARG A 1053 38.33 -7.73 -6.33
C ARG A 1053 37.68 -8.42 -5.13
N TYR A 1054 36.68 -9.26 -5.39
CA TYR A 1054 35.86 -9.87 -4.33
C TYR A 1054 36.47 -11.15 -3.73
N ASP A 1055 37.55 -11.67 -4.31
CA ASP A 1055 38.22 -12.93 -3.93
C ASP A 1055 39.26 -12.75 -2.81
N ILE A 1056 39.41 -11.54 -2.27
CA ILE A 1056 40.39 -11.22 -1.23
C ILE A 1056 39.83 -11.60 0.16
N PRO A 1057 40.52 -12.47 0.94
CA PRO A 1057 40.06 -12.87 2.27
C PRO A 1057 39.89 -11.67 3.22
N GLN A 1058 38.76 -11.65 3.95
CA GLN A 1058 38.44 -10.58 4.88
C GLN A 1058 38.98 -10.86 6.29
N LEU A 1059 39.53 -9.83 6.93
CA LEU A 1059 39.86 -9.88 8.35
C LEU A 1059 38.61 -9.59 9.17
N LYS A 1060 38.40 -10.35 10.24
CA LYS A 1060 37.23 -10.18 11.13
C LYS A 1060 37.36 -8.97 12.05
N PHE A 1061 38.60 -8.60 12.34
CA PHE A 1061 38.99 -7.46 13.17
C PHE A 1061 40.41 -7.04 12.81
N ILE A 1062 40.80 -5.84 13.22
CA ILE A 1062 42.19 -5.37 13.18
C ILE A 1062 42.70 -5.15 14.61
N PRO A 1063 44.02 -5.22 14.87
CA PRO A 1063 44.57 -4.90 16.18
C PRO A 1063 44.31 -3.43 16.55
N ALA A 1064 43.92 -3.20 17.81
CA ALA A 1064 43.80 -1.85 18.36
C ALA A 1064 45.19 -1.33 18.74
N THR A 1065 45.75 -0.46 17.89
CA THR A 1065 46.95 0.34 18.20
C THR A 1065 46.54 1.77 18.56
N ASP A 1066 47.37 2.51 19.28
CA ASP A 1066 47.06 3.91 19.66
C ASP A 1066 46.74 4.78 18.44
N GLU A 1067 47.50 4.62 17.36
CA GLU A 1067 47.28 5.32 16.10
C GLU A 1067 45.89 5.00 15.51
N LYS A 1068 45.57 3.72 15.34
CA LYS A 1068 44.30 3.29 14.72
C LYS A 1068 43.10 3.68 15.59
N THR A 1069 43.22 3.50 16.90
CA THR A 1069 42.20 3.91 17.87
C THR A 1069 41.95 5.41 17.82
N SER A 1070 43.02 6.22 17.76
CA SER A 1070 42.91 7.68 17.61
C SER A 1070 42.19 8.07 16.31
N GLN A 1071 42.42 7.36 15.20
CA GLN A 1071 41.73 7.64 13.94
C GLN A 1071 40.24 7.28 13.98
N VAL A 1072 39.87 6.07 14.46
CA VAL A 1072 38.45 5.68 14.51
C VAL A 1072 37.65 6.54 15.48
N ASN A 1073 38.27 7.08 16.54
CA ASN A 1073 37.65 8.03 17.45
C ASN A 1073 37.26 9.37 16.78
N LYS A 1074 37.77 9.67 15.59
CA LYS A 1074 37.37 10.85 14.80
C LYS A 1074 36.12 10.61 13.94
N LEU A 1075 35.67 9.36 13.81
CA LEU A 1075 34.43 9.03 13.09
C LEU A 1075 33.25 9.70 13.78
N ARG A 1076 32.37 10.32 12.99
CA ARG A 1076 31.15 10.98 13.49
C ARG A 1076 29.93 10.28 12.91
N GLY A 1077 29.06 9.77 13.77
CA GLY A 1077 27.90 8.99 13.32
C GLY A 1077 28.32 7.74 12.55
N VAL A 1078 27.48 7.32 11.61
CA VAL A 1078 27.61 6.05 10.89
C VAL A 1078 27.53 6.21 9.36
N LEU A 1079 27.32 7.43 8.87
CA LEU A 1079 27.17 7.72 7.44
C LEU A 1079 28.51 7.61 6.69
N ILE A 1080 28.51 6.91 5.56
CA ILE A 1080 29.63 6.82 4.62
C ILE A 1080 29.14 7.03 3.17
N LEU A 1081 30.04 7.39 2.27
CA LEU A 1081 29.78 7.29 0.83
C LEU A 1081 29.60 5.83 0.41
N TYR A 1082 28.72 5.60 -0.57
CA TYR A 1082 28.65 4.29 -1.22
C TYR A 1082 29.96 4.02 -2.00
N PRO A 1083 30.59 2.84 -1.83
CA PRO A 1083 31.93 2.59 -2.34
C PRO A 1083 31.94 2.30 -3.84
N ARG A 1084 32.21 3.33 -4.66
CA ARG A 1084 32.20 3.21 -6.12
C ARG A 1084 33.36 2.36 -6.68
N ASP A 1085 34.46 2.28 -5.95
CA ASP A 1085 35.65 1.51 -6.34
C ASP A 1085 35.52 0.03 -5.96
N MET A 1086 34.49 -0.35 -5.19
CA MET A 1086 34.28 -1.72 -4.74
C MET A 1086 34.10 -2.66 -5.94
N TYR A 1087 34.97 -3.65 -6.03
CA TYR A 1087 34.97 -4.70 -7.07
C TYR A 1087 35.07 -4.19 -8.51
N ASN A 1088 35.61 -2.99 -8.74
CA ASN A 1088 35.69 -2.38 -10.06
C ASN A 1088 36.57 -3.14 -11.08
N GLU A 1089 37.48 -4.01 -10.64
CA GLU A 1089 38.25 -4.91 -11.52
C GLU A 1089 37.47 -6.20 -11.86
N THR A 1090 36.33 -6.44 -11.21
CA THR A 1090 35.49 -7.62 -11.42
C THR A 1090 34.20 -7.25 -12.15
N ASN A 1091 33.97 -7.84 -13.33
CA ASN A 1091 32.63 -7.79 -13.92
C ASN A 1091 31.70 -8.79 -13.20
N LEU A 1092 30.96 -8.26 -12.23
CA LEU A 1092 30.03 -9.01 -11.38
C LEU A 1092 28.86 -9.66 -12.16
N LEU A 1093 28.55 -9.18 -13.38
CA LEU A 1093 27.47 -9.74 -14.22
C LEU A 1093 27.94 -10.89 -15.11
N THR A 1094 29.18 -10.84 -15.62
CA THR A 1094 29.68 -11.82 -16.60
C THR A 1094 30.47 -12.96 -15.98
N GLN A 1095 30.67 -12.92 -14.66
CA GLN A 1095 31.33 -14.01 -13.97
C GLN A 1095 30.55 -15.31 -14.16
N LYS A 1096 31.26 -16.40 -14.49
CA LYS A 1096 30.61 -17.70 -14.76
C LYS A 1096 29.78 -18.13 -13.56
N VAL A 1097 28.46 -18.12 -13.73
CA VAL A 1097 27.54 -18.77 -12.82
C VAL A 1097 27.79 -20.28 -12.95
N ASN A 1098 27.98 -20.96 -11.82
CA ASN A 1098 28.22 -22.40 -11.83
C ASN A 1098 26.99 -23.09 -12.46
N VAL A 1099 27.18 -23.92 -13.48
CA VAL A 1099 26.09 -24.63 -14.18
C VAL A 1099 25.28 -25.51 -13.21
N LEU A 1100 25.86 -25.93 -12.08
CA LEU A 1100 25.17 -26.71 -11.05
C LEU A 1100 24.40 -25.85 -10.03
N SER A 1101 24.55 -24.53 -10.07
CA SER A 1101 23.87 -23.62 -9.15
C SER A 1101 22.46 -23.26 -9.65
N PRO A 1102 21.45 -23.13 -8.76
CA PRO A 1102 20.09 -22.75 -9.16
C PRO A 1102 20.03 -21.46 -9.98
N GLU A 1103 20.94 -20.51 -9.69
CA GLU A 1103 21.04 -19.20 -10.32
C GLU A 1103 21.32 -19.29 -11.83
N TYR A 1104 21.93 -20.37 -12.29
CA TYR A 1104 22.19 -20.60 -13.72
C TYR A 1104 20.89 -20.79 -14.53
N TYR A 1105 19.82 -21.26 -13.86
CA TYR A 1105 18.57 -21.67 -14.50
C TYR A 1105 17.41 -20.71 -14.26
N VAL A 1106 17.62 -19.63 -13.48
CA VAL A 1106 16.58 -18.65 -13.19
C VAL A 1106 16.67 -17.44 -14.13
N ASP A 1107 15.51 -16.91 -14.48
CA ASP A 1107 15.41 -15.70 -15.31
C ASP A 1107 16.01 -14.49 -14.57
N VAL A 1108 16.64 -13.56 -15.32
CA VAL A 1108 17.23 -12.33 -14.77
C VAL A 1108 16.22 -11.51 -13.94
N SER A 1109 14.93 -11.61 -14.25
CA SER A 1109 13.85 -10.99 -13.48
C SER A 1109 13.75 -11.44 -12.02
N VAL A 1110 14.47 -12.48 -11.60
CA VAL A 1110 14.55 -12.87 -10.17
C VAL A 1110 15.39 -11.87 -9.37
N PHE A 1111 16.40 -11.25 -9.99
CA PHE A 1111 17.37 -10.34 -9.37
C PHE A 1111 17.04 -8.86 -9.57
N THR A 1112 16.10 -8.55 -10.45
CA THR A 1112 15.49 -7.22 -10.63
C THR A 1112 14.14 -7.18 -9.95
#